data_AF-A0A8S3VYI3-F1
#
_entry.id   AF-A0A8S3VYI3-F1
#
_cell.length_a   1.000
_cell.length_b   1.000
_cell.length_c   1.000
_cell.angle_alpha   90.00
_cell.angle_beta   90.00
_cell.angle_gamma   90.00
#
_symmetry.space_group_name_H-M   'P 1'
#
loop_
_entity.id
_entity.type
_entity.pdbx_description
1 polymer ?
#
loop_
_entity_poly.entity_id
_entity_poly.type
_entity_poly.pdbx_seq_one_letter_code
_entity_poly.pdbx_strand_id
1 'polypeptide(L)'
;MTDKNKRSTITIAKNKIWWITFGVLCGATFVTRFYKVLEPDHVCWDETHFGKMASWYINRTFFFDVHPPLGKMLIALSGKLTGYDGKFPFEKPGDKYDGANYEGMRIFCTTLGALIIPLTFLTIWEMTKSLDATFIGTILLLCDVGFLTLNRYILLDPILLFFMSCAIYGAFKVRTLTDSGQPPFSSRMLLWQVFLGWALACTMSVKFVGLFVVLFVGLRTLADLWNILGDLTKPVTLTLKHLIGRSITLILWPIMLYVFFFWIHLTVLSKSGNGDGFYSSGFQARLEGNSLHNASAPRIVAYGALITLKNHRTGGGYLHSHHHLYPAGVGARQQQITTYTHKDDNNRWLIKPYEREQVEGVVPVRSGELVRLTHAATGRNLHSHRERAPLSAKFLQVTGYGEDGIGDANDVWKIVVSGGKDGDEIQTVRSKLMFVHYLQACVLTTTGKQLPKWGYEQQEVACNPNLRDKNALWNVEDNLFNDLPKVSFEAYASGFLERFLESHAVMFQGNAGLKPKEGEVTSQPWQWPINYRGQFFSGSGHRIYLLGNPVVWWTNLIFLVVFFIIYVINSIKEKRAEAFGRPIPDGPERSLLNAAGWSFVGWVLHYVPFWAMGRVLYFHHYFPALVFSSMLTGILTEYLLRSIKSYLSPELGRTIYHCAMGIIISTTVYSFYLFSPLAYGMSGPLAHEPNSTMSGLKWLESWEF
;
A
#
# COMPACT_ATOMS: atom_id res chain seq x y z
N MET A 1 -35.46 15.04 48.85
CA MET A 1 -34.03 14.60 48.78
C MET A 1 -33.82 13.32 47.96
N THR A 2 -34.87 12.68 47.42
CA THR A 2 -34.84 11.31 46.86
C THR A 2 -34.41 11.21 45.38
N ASP A 3 -34.71 12.22 44.55
CA ASP A 3 -34.55 12.10 43.09
C ASP A 3 -33.10 12.30 42.61
N LYS A 4 -32.32 13.19 43.27
CA LYS A 4 -30.87 13.33 43.02
C LYS A 4 -30.11 12.04 43.32
N ASN A 5 -30.44 11.34 44.42
CA ASN A 5 -29.81 10.07 44.78
C ASN A 5 -30.19 8.95 43.80
N LYS A 6 -31.44 8.86 43.35
CA LYS A 6 -31.82 7.91 42.27
C LYS A 6 -31.03 8.17 40.98
N ARG A 7 -30.93 9.44 40.54
CA ARG A 7 -30.15 9.80 39.32
C ARG A 7 -28.65 9.50 39.47
N SER A 8 -28.04 9.76 40.62
CA SER A 8 -26.62 9.42 40.84
C SER A 8 -26.41 7.90 40.83
N THR A 9 -27.27 7.14 41.52
CA THR A 9 -27.20 5.66 41.59
C THR A 9 -27.35 5.03 40.20
N ILE A 10 -28.30 5.50 39.38
CA ILE A 10 -28.49 5.04 37.98
C ILE A 10 -27.25 5.35 37.12
N THR A 11 -26.63 6.52 37.31
CA THR A 11 -25.42 6.92 36.57
C THR A 11 -24.21 6.04 36.97
N ILE A 12 -24.04 5.78 38.27
CA ILE A 12 -23.00 4.89 38.80
C ILE A 12 -23.19 3.45 38.28
N ALA A 13 -24.43 2.94 38.27
CA ALA A 13 -24.74 1.61 37.75
C ALA A 13 -24.42 1.48 36.25
N LYS A 14 -24.83 2.46 35.42
CA LYS A 14 -24.50 2.48 33.98
C LYS A 14 -22.98 2.51 33.74
N ASN A 15 -22.24 3.31 34.50
CA ASN A 15 -20.77 3.36 34.39
C ASN A 15 -20.13 2.01 34.76
N LYS A 16 -20.60 1.32 35.81
CA LYS A 16 -20.10 -0.02 36.16
C LYS A 16 -20.32 -1.03 35.04
N ILE A 17 -21.52 -1.09 34.46
CA ILE A 17 -21.85 -2.03 33.37
C ILE A 17 -20.99 -1.76 32.12
N TRP A 18 -20.73 -0.49 31.80
CA TRP A 18 -19.83 -0.11 30.70
C TRP A 18 -18.41 -0.67 30.88
N TRP A 19 -17.80 -0.46 32.06
CA TRP A 19 -16.46 -0.95 32.36
C TRP A 19 -16.37 -2.48 32.39
N ILE A 20 -17.38 -3.16 32.91
CA ILE A 20 -17.46 -4.64 32.89
C ILE A 20 -17.51 -5.14 31.45
N THR A 21 -18.38 -4.55 30.61
CA THR A 21 -18.55 -4.96 29.21
C THR A 21 -17.27 -4.74 28.40
N PHE A 22 -16.62 -3.58 28.60
CA PHE A 22 -15.33 -3.28 27.97
C PHE A 22 -14.23 -4.25 28.44
N GLY A 23 -14.14 -4.51 29.75
CA GLY A 23 -13.17 -5.46 30.33
C GLY A 23 -13.34 -6.89 29.81
N VAL A 24 -14.58 -7.38 29.71
CA VAL A 24 -14.89 -8.70 29.15
C VAL A 24 -14.47 -8.78 27.68
N LEU A 25 -14.77 -7.77 26.86
CA LEU A 25 -14.35 -7.75 25.45
C LEU A 25 -12.83 -7.66 25.31
N CYS A 26 -12.13 -6.87 26.12
CA CYS A 26 -10.67 -6.83 26.15
C CYS A 26 -10.07 -8.19 26.54
N GLY A 27 -10.62 -8.87 27.56
CA GLY A 27 -10.18 -10.20 27.97
C GLY A 27 -10.40 -11.25 26.89
N ALA A 28 -11.59 -11.29 26.28
CA ALA A 28 -11.89 -12.19 25.17
C ALA A 28 -11.04 -11.89 23.91
N THR A 29 -10.71 -10.63 23.66
CA THR A 29 -9.75 -10.23 22.61
C THR A 29 -8.37 -10.79 22.91
N PHE A 30 -7.85 -10.59 24.13
CA PHE A 30 -6.54 -11.12 24.51
C PHE A 30 -6.47 -12.64 24.36
N VAL A 31 -7.44 -13.36 24.93
CA VAL A 31 -7.52 -14.83 24.85
C VAL A 31 -7.57 -15.29 23.39
N THR A 32 -8.47 -14.75 22.56
CA THR A 32 -8.60 -15.23 21.17
C THR A 32 -7.44 -14.81 20.26
N ARG A 33 -6.85 -13.62 20.43
CA ARG A 33 -5.81 -13.13 19.51
C ARG A 33 -4.43 -13.70 19.81
N PHE A 34 -4.12 -13.96 21.08
CA PHE A 34 -2.82 -14.53 21.49
C PHE A 34 -2.82 -16.06 21.60
N TYR A 35 -3.99 -16.73 21.58
CA TYR A 35 -4.05 -18.19 21.49
C TYR A 35 -3.28 -18.70 20.27
N LYS A 36 -2.30 -19.57 20.52
CA LYS A 36 -1.41 -20.17 19.51
C LYS A 36 -0.74 -19.16 18.57
N VAL A 37 -0.42 -17.94 19.01
CA VAL A 37 0.15 -16.89 18.14
C VAL A 37 1.44 -17.28 17.40
N LEU A 38 2.24 -18.20 17.97
CA LEU A 38 3.48 -18.68 17.35
C LEU A 38 3.26 -19.84 16.36
N GLU A 39 2.12 -20.51 16.41
CA GLU A 39 1.76 -21.59 15.49
C GLU A 39 1.05 -21.02 14.23
N PRO A 40 1.41 -21.46 13.01
CA PRO A 40 2.46 -22.43 12.68
C PRO A 40 3.88 -21.86 12.78
N ASP A 41 4.84 -22.70 13.19
CA ASP A 41 6.30 -22.41 13.14
C ASP A 41 6.86 -22.59 11.72
N HIS A 42 6.34 -21.77 10.81
CA HIS A 42 6.85 -21.54 9.46
C HIS A 42 6.29 -20.24 8.88
N VAL A 43 6.96 -19.72 7.85
CA VAL A 43 6.60 -18.49 7.14
C VAL A 43 5.24 -18.62 6.47
N CYS A 44 4.34 -17.68 6.76
CA CYS A 44 3.05 -17.54 6.09
C CYS A 44 3.13 -16.58 4.89
N TRP A 45 2.14 -16.68 3.99
CA TRP A 45 1.97 -15.96 2.71
C TRP A 45 2.81 -14.67 2.53
N ASP A 46 2.33 -13.53 3.04
CA ASP A 46 2.99 -12.22 2.88
C ASP A 46 4.08 -11.94 3.94
N GLU A 47 4.31 -12.83 4.91
CA GLU A 47 5.46 -12.71 5.83
C GLU A 47 6.78 -12.86 5.08
N THR A 48 6.77 -13.59 3.95
CA THR A 48 7.88 -13.66 2.97
C THR A 48 8.38 -12.27 2.55
N HIS A 49 7.44 -11.33 2.31
CA HIS A 49 7.76 -9.98 1.89
C HIS A 49 8.13 -9.08 3.07
N PHE A 50 7.29 -9.02 4.11
CA PHE A 50 7.48 -8.05 5.18
C PHE A 50 8.57 -8.45 6.20
N GLY A 51 8.80 -9.75 6.41
CA GLY A 51 9.95 -10.24 7.18
C GLY A 51 11.29 -10.00 6.46
N LYS A 52 11.33 -10.18 5.14
CA LYS A 52 12.49 -9.81 4.30
C LYS A 52 12.78 -8.31 4.35
N MET A 53 11.75 -7.47 4.25
CA MET A 53 11.90 -6.02 4.42
C MET A 53 12.37 -5.62 5.83
N ALA A 54 11.88 -6.29 6.88
CA ALA A 54 12.35 -6.06 8.24
C ALA A 54 13.85 -6.39 8.40
N SER A 55 14.28 -7.49 7.79
CA SER A 55 15.69 -7.90 7.71
C SER A 55 16.55 -6.86 7.00
N TRP A 56 16.07 -6.29 5.90
CA TRP A 56 16.76 -5.21 5.18
C TRP A 56 16.94 -3.93 6.00
N TYR A 57 15.95 -3.54 6.82
CA TYR A 57 16.12 -2.41 7.76
C TYR A 57 17.17 -2.69 8.85
N ILE A 58 17.22 -3.92 9.38
CA ILE A 58 18.20 -4.31 10.40
C ILE A 58 19.62 -4.26 9.80
N ASN A 59 19.79 -4.79 8.58
CA ASN A 59 21.06 -4.81 7.84
C ASN A 59 21.45 -3.46 7.21
N ARG A 60 20.53 -2.48 7.20
CA ARG A 60 20.60 -1.17 6.52
C ARG A 60 20.69 -1.22 4.99
N THR A 61 20.31 -2.32 4.37
CA THR A 61 20.36 -2.51 2.91
C THR A 61 19.15 -1.88 2.24
N PHE A 62 19.37 -0.98 1.30
CA PHE A 62 18.31 -0.29 0.57
C PHE A 62 17.52 -1.24 -0.33
N PHE A 63 16.20 -1.02 -0.39
CA PHE A 63 15.27 -1.80 -1.19
C PHE A 63 14.14 -0.92 -1.72
N PHE A 64 13.54 -1.34 -2.82
CA PHE A 64 12.34 -0.74 -3.37
C PHE A 64 11.09 -1.46 -2.84
N ASP A 65 10.05 -0.70 -2.50
CA ASP A 65 8.70 -1.23 -2.29
C ASP A 65 7.62 -0.21 -2.65
N VAL A 66 6.41 -0.69 -2.95
CA VAL A 66 5.24 0.11 -3.34
C VAL A 66 4.47 0.76 -2.18
N HIS A 67 4.75 0.39 -0.93
CA HIS A 67 4.09 0.89 0.26
C HIS A 67 5.00 1.80 1.09
N PRO A 68 4.46 2.88 1.68
CA PRO A 68 5.19 3.73 2.62
C PRO A 68 5.84 2.96 3.81
N PRO A 69 6.91 3.53 4.41
CA PRO A 69 7.88 2.72 5.16
C PRO A 69 7.49 2.39 6.60
N LEU A 70 6.56 3.10 7.24
CA LEU A 70 6.37 3.05 8.70
C LEU A 70 6.06 1.65 9.23
N GLY A 71 5.13 0.94 8.59
CA GLY A 71 4.75 -0.40 9.08
C GLY A 71 5.92 -1.38 9.04
N LYS A 72 6.75 -1.31 7.99
CA LYS A 72 7.96 -2.14 7.84
C LYS A 72 9.03 -1.76 8.86
N MET A 73 9.23 -0.46 9.10
CA MET A 73 10.14 0.04 10.14
C MET A 73 9.71 -0.39 11.54
N LEU A 74 8.40 -0.43 11.81
CA LEU A 74 7.86 -0.90 13.10
C LEU A 74 8.05 -2.42 13.28
N ILE A 75 7.86 -3.23 12.23
CA ILE A 75 8.18 -4.66 12.25
C ILE A 75 9.70 -4.86 12.50
N ALA A 76 10.55 -4.14 11.77
CA ALA A 76 12.01 -4.19 11.97
C ALA A 76 12.45 -3.78 13.38
N LEU A 77 11.83 -2.72 13.93
CA LEU A 77 12.07 -2.26 15.29
C LEU A 77 11.65 -3.34 16.31
N SER A 78 10.48 -3.95 16.15
CA SER A 78 10.00 -5.04 16.99
C SER A 78 10.96 -6.24 16.95
N GLY A 79 11.35 -6.72 15.76
CA GLY A 79 12.31 -7.81 15.61
C GLY A 79 13.65 -7.47 16.28
N LYS A 80 14.20 -6.29 16.02
CA LYS A 80 15.48 -5.86 16.61
C LYS A 80 15.43 -5.76 18.14
N LEU A 81 14.33 -5.27 18.71
CA LEU A 81 14.14 -5.19 20.17
C LEU A 81 13.94 -6.56 20.83
N THR A 82 13.61 -7.60 20.06
CA THR A 82 13.35 -8.96 20.54
C THR A 82 14.43 -9.97 20.14
N GLY A 83 15.54 -9.51 19.56
CA GLY A 83 16.72 -10.34 19.28
C GLY A 83 16.78 -10.93 17.86
N TYR A 84 15.93 -10.48 16.93
CA TYR A 84 16.07 -10.84 15.52
C TYR A 84 17.31 -10.16 14.90
N ASP A 85 18.16 -10.93 14.23
CA ASP A 85 19.46 -10.49 13.72
C ASP A 85 19.46 -10.06 12.25
N GLY A 86 18.34 -10.24 11.53
CA GLY A 86 18.20 -9.86 10.13
C GLY A 86 18.79 -10.84 9.12
N LYS A 87 19.16 -12.08 9.51
CA LYS A 87 19.75 -13.07 8.59
C LYS A 87 18.78 -14.06 7.95
N PHE A 88 17.60 -14.27 8.54
CA PHE A 88 16.65 -15.26 8.02
C PHE A 88 16.09 -14.81 6.66
N PRO A 89 16.10 -15.66 5.61
CA PRO A 89 15.96 -15.19 4.24
C PRO A 89 14.51 -14.95 3.80
N PHE A 90 13.50 -15.49 4.49
CA PHE A 90 12.07 -15.34 4.14
C PHE A 90 11.79 -15.61 2.64
N GLU A 91 12.11 -16.80 2.13
CA GLU A 91 12.03 -17.08 0.69
C GLU A 91 10.62 -17.41 0.21
N LYS A 92 9.97 -18.41 0.79
CA LYS A 92 8.66 -18.91 0.35
C LYS A 92 7.75 -19.30 1.54
N PRO A 93 6.42 -19.32 1.35
CA PRO A 93 5.51 -19.80 2.38
C PRO A 93 5.75 -21.29 2.68
N GLY A 94 5.77 -21.65 3.96
CA GLY A 94 6.08 -23.01 4.44
C GLY A 94 7.53 -23.23 4.86
N ASP A 95 8.44 -22.28 4.62
CA ASP A 95 9.80 -22.34 5.18
C ASP A 95 9.77 -22.28 6.71
N LYS A 96 10.43 -23.22 7.39
CA LYS A 96 10.58 -23.19 8.84
C LYS A 96 11.52 -22.05 9.26
N TYR A 97 11.34 -21.54 10.48
CA TYR A 97 12.19 -20.47 10.99
C TYR A 97 13.55 -20.94 11.52
N ASP A 98 13.72 -22.25 11.75
CA ASP A 98 14.99 -22.92 12.09
C ASP A 98 15.82 -22.20 13.18
N GLY A 99 15.13 -21.68 14.20
CA GLY A 99 15.74 -20.99 15.35
C GLY A 99 15.95 -19.48 15.19
N ALA A 100 15.43 -18.86 14.12
CA ALA A 100 15.40 -17.40 14.00
C ALA A 100 14.39 -16.78 14.99
N ASN A 101 14.75 -15.70 15.67
CA ASN A 101 13.90 -15.01 16.66
C ASN A 101 12.78 -14.17 15.98
N TYR A 102 11.80 -14.81 15.32
CA TYR A 102 10.71 -14.15 14.59
C TYR A 102 9.51 -13.76 15.48
N GLU A 103 9.40 -14.35 16.67
CA GLU A 103 8.23 -14.37 17.53
C GLU A 103 7.80 -12.96 17.95
N GLY A 104 8.77 -12.10 18.26
CA GLY A 104 8.53 -10.72 18.65
C GLY A 104 7.77 -9.92 17.58
N MET A 105 8.06 -10.18 16.30
CA MET A 105 7.39 -9.52 15.18
C MET A 105 5.92 -9.97 15.05
N ARG A 106 5.63 -11.27 15.22
CA ARG A 106 4.24 -11.77 15.26
C ARG A 106 3.49 -11.26 16.48
N ILE A 107 4.11 -11.28 17.67
CA ILE A 107 3.52 -10.75 18.91
C ILE A 107 3.20 -9.25 18.78
N PHE A 108 4.08 -8.47 18.14
CA PHE A 108 3.85 -7.05 17.87
C PHE A 108 2.67 -6.81 16.91
N CYS A 109 2.65 -7.47 15.75
CA CYS A 109 1.53 -7.38 14.81
C CYS A 109 0.21 -7.83 15.47
N THR A 110 0.23 -8.93 16.23
CA THR A 110 -0.90 -9.43 17.02
C THR A 110 -1.37 -8.43 18.07
N THR A 111 -0.45 -7.73 18.74
CA THR A 111 -0.79 -6.71 19.73
C THR A 111 -1.53 -5.53 19.09
N LEU A 112 -1.01 -5.00 17.97
CA LEU A 112 -1.68 -3.91 17.26
C LEU A 112 -3.03 -4.35 16.67
N GLY A 113 -3.09 -5.55 16.08
CA GLY A 113 -4.32 -6.16 15.58
C GLY A 113 -5.37 -6.40 16.67
N ALA A 114 -4.95 -6.86 17.85
CA ALA A 114 -5.81 -7.03 19.01
C ALA A 114 -6.42 -5.69 19.48
N LEU A 115 -5.63 -4.61 19.50
CA LEU A 115 -6.09 -3.28 19.92
C LEU A 115 -7.18 -2.67 19.00
N ILE A 116 -7.41 -3.20 17.80
CA ILE A 116 -8.50 -2.76 16.92
C ILE A 116 -9.88 -3.02 17.54
N ILE A 117 -10.05 -4.14 18.26
CA ILE A 117 -11.33 -4.52 18.87
C ILE A 117 -11.77 -3.49 19.95
N PRO A 118 -10.96 -3.16 20.97
CA PRO A 118 -11.32 -2.11 21.93
C PRO A 118 -11.38 -0.71 21.29
N LEU A 119 -10.59 -0.40 20.26
CA LEU A 119 -10.73 0.87 19.52
C LEU A 119 -12.07 0.97 18.80
N THR A 120 -12.57 -0.13 18.22
CA THR A 120 -13.91 -0.18 17.60
C THR A 120 -15.01 -0.02 18.65
N PHE A 121 -14.87 -0.66 19.82
CA PHE A 121 -15.78 -0.47 20.95
C PHE A 121 -15.88 1.01 21.35
N LEU A 122 -14.73 1.65 21.58
CA LEU A 122 -14.66 3.07 21.93
C LEU A 122 -15.22 3.95 20.81
N THR A 123 -14.99 3.60 19.55
CA THR A 123 -15.53 4.32 18.38
C THR A 123 -17.05 4.29 18.33
N ILE A 124 -17.68 3.09 18.35
CA ILE A 124 -19.15 2.99 18.31
C ILE A 124 -19.77 3.69 19.53
N TRP A 125 -19.10 3.65 20.68
CA TRP A 125 -19.53 4.38 21.87
C TRP A 125 -19.45 5.91 21.71
N GLU A 126 -18.40 6.46 21.09
CA GLU A 126 -18.34 7.89 20.76
C GLU A 126 -19.35 8.29 19.67
N MET A 127 -19.68 7.38 18.76
CA MET A 127 -20.70 7.60 17.72
C MET A 127 -22.12 7.65 18.30
N THR A 128 -22.51 6.66 19.11
CA THR A 128 -23.92 6.38 19.50
C THR A 128 -24.28 6.65 20.96
N LYS A 129 -23.30 6.62 21.87
CA LYS A 129 -23.51 6.57 23.33
C LYS A 129 -24.41 5.42 23.82
N SER A 130 -24.50 4.34 23.06
CA SER A 130 -25.23 3.14 23.46
C SER A 130 -24.31 1.94 23.58
N LEU A 131 -24.53 1.14 24.64
CA LEU A 131 -23.69 0.00 24.95
C LEU A 131 -24.03 -1.22 24.08
N ASP A 132 -25.29 -1.37 23.69
CA ASP A 132 -25.78 -2.56 22.99
C ASP A 132 -25.25 -2.60 21.54
N ALA A 133 -25.41 -1.52 20.77
CA ALA A 133 -24.80 -1.33 19.44
C ALA A 133 -23.28 -1.50 19.47
N THR A 134 -22.63 -0.93 20.50
CA THR A 134 -21.19 -1.06 20.69
C THR A 134 -20.78 -2.52 20.91
N PHE A 135 -21.49 -3.25 21.78
CA PHE A 135 -21.22 -4.66 22.06
C PHE A 135 -21.45 -5.53 20.81
N ILE A 136 -22.58 -5.36 20.12
CA ILE A 136 -22.92 -6.14 18.91
C ILE A 136 -21.90 -5.88 17.79
N GLY A 137 -21.59 -4.61 17.48
CA GLY A 137 -20.65 -4.28 16.41
C GLY A 137 -19.22 -4.75 16.70
N THR A 138 -18.85 -4.81 17.98
CA THR A 138 -17.52 -5.26 18.42
C THR A 138 -17.43 -6.79 18.47
N ILE A 139 -18.47 -7.50 18.95
CA ILE A 139 -18.45 -8.97 19.02
C ILE A 139 -18.43 -9.61 17.63
N LEU A 140 -19.06 -8.98 16.63
CA LEU A 140 -18.97 -9.41 15.22
C LEU A 140 -17.53 -9.45 14.71
N LEU A 141 -16.72 -8.40 14.95
CA LEU A 141 -15.30 -8.38 14.59
C LEU A 141 -14.44 -9.30 15.46
N LEU A 142 -14.77 -9.43 16.75
CA LEU A 142 -14.10 -10.36 17.66
C LEU A 142 -14.28 -11.82 17.20
N CYS A 143 -15.46 -12.15 16.68
CA CYS A 143 -15.84 -13.48 16.20
C CYS A 143 -15.62 -13.69 14.69
N ASP A 144 -14.95 -12.76 14.01
CA ASP A 144 -14.55 -12.96 12.62
C ASP A 144 -13.18 -13.66 12.52
N VAL A 145 -13.16 -14.84 11.90
CA VAL A 145 -11.96 -15.69 11.80
C VAL A 145 -10.96 -15.17 10.76
N GLY A 146 -11.45 -14.49 9.72
CA GLY A 146 -10.59 -13.80 8.76
C GLY A 146 -9.84 -12.65 9.43
N PHE A 147 -10.56 -11.86 10.25
CA PHE A 147 -10.00 -10.73 10.98
C PHE A 147 -9.01 -11.18 12.05
N LEU A 148 -9.28 -12.31 12.72
CA LEU A 148 -8.31 -12.99 13.58
C LEU A 148 -7.05 -13.41 12.81
N THR A 149 -7.21 -14.03 11.64
CA THR A 149 -6.11 -14.54 10.80
C THR A 149 -5.20 -13.42 10.33
N LEU A 150 -5.77 -12.38 9.69
CA LEU A 150 -4.99 -11.26 9.13
C LEU A 150 -4.19 -10.51 10.20
N ASN A 151 -4.66 -10.50 11.45
CA ASN A 151 -4.03 -9.77 12.54
C ASN A 151 -2.89 -10.53 13.26
N ARG A 152 -2.70 -11.84 13.05
CA ARG A 152 -1.75 -12.66 13.82
C ARG A 152 -0.33 -12.79 13.23
N TYR A 153 -0.17 -12.48 11.94
CA TYR A 153 1.08 -12.71 11.20
C TYR A 153 1.89 -11.42 10.99
N ILE A 154 3.15 -11.55 10.55
CA ILE A 154 4.08 -10.45 10.22
C ILE A 154 3.60 -9.75 8.94
N LEU A 155 2.52 -8.98 9.07
CA LEU A 155 1.82 -8.29 7.99
C LEU A 155 1.70 -6.79 8.29
N LEU A 156 1.59 -5.98 7.24
CA LEU A 156 1.32 -4.55 7.36
C LEU A 156 -0.13 -4.24 7.76
N ASP A 157 -1.07 -5.14 7.46
CA ASP A 157 -2.50 -4.93 7.64
C ASP A 157 -2.95 -4.76 9.10
N PRO A 158 -2.48 -5.54 10.11
CA PRO A 158 -2.75 -5.25 11.52
C PRO A 158 -2.29 -3.83 11.92
N ILE A 159 -1.15 -3.38 11.40
CA ILE A 159 -0.60 -2.05 11.68
C ILE A 159 -1.44 -0.96 11.01
N LEU A 160 -1.85 -1.17 9.75
CA LEU A 160 -2.73 -0.27 9.00
C LEU A 160 -4.07 -0.11 9.70
N LEU A 161 -4.73 -1.23 10.03
CA LEU A 161 -6.05 -1.27 10.64
C LEU A 161 -6.03 -0.70 12.07
N PHE A 162 -4.94 -0.87 12.81
CA PHE A 162 -4.72 -0.24 14.11
C PHE A 162 -4.71 1.29 13.99
N PHE A 163 -3.83 1.87 13.16
CA PHE A 163 -3.76 3.33 13.00
C PHE A 163 -5.03 3.91 12.38
N MET A 164 -5.66 3.19 11.45
CA MET A 164 -6.98 3.54 10.91
C MET A 164 -8.03 3.61 12.02
N SER A 165 -8.08 2.62 12.92
CA SER A 165 -9.02 2.62 14.05
C SER A 165 -8.72 3.71 15.07
N CYS A 166 -7.44 4.03 15.31
CA CYS A 166 -7.06 5.22 16.08
C CYS A 166 -7.56 6.52 15.44
N ALA A 167 -7.48 6.64 14.11
CA ALA A 167 -7.95 7.83 13.39
C ALA A 167 -9.49 7.93 13.41
N ILE A 168 -10.23 6.84 13.21
CA ILE A 168 -11.69 6.85 13.28
C ILE A 168 -12.14 7.20 14.72
N TYR A 169 -11.54 6.58 15.74
CA TYR A 169 -11.81 6.92 17.15
C TYR A 169 -11.51 8.40 17.45
N GLY A 170 -10.34 8.88 17.04
CA GLY A 170 -9.93 10.27 17.21
C GLY A 170 -10.89 11.26 16.55
N ALA A 171 -11.38 10.96 15.34
CA ALA A 171 -12.33 11.80 14.62
C ALA A 171 -13.68 11.92 15.36
N PHE A 172 -14.25 10.80 15.82
CA PHE A 172 -15.49 10.86 16.61
C PHE A 172 -15.27 11.45 18.00
N LYS A 173 -14.07 11.33 18.59
CA LYS A 173 -13.73 12.01 19.84
C LYS A 173 -13.64 13.53 19.68
N VAL A 174 -13.01 14.01 18.60
CA VAL A 174 -12.97 15.43 18.24
C VAL A 174 -14.38 15.97 17.95
N ARG A 175 -15.23 15.20 17.25
CA ARG A 175 -16.67 15.51 17.10
C ARG A 175 -17.35 15.70 18.45
N THR A 176 -17.31 14.69 19.32
CA THR A 176 -17.99 14.76 20.64
C THR A 176 -17.46 15.89 21.53
N LEU A 177 -16.17 16.22 21.47
CA LEU A 177 -15.63 17.39 22.17
C LEU A 177 -16.18 18.71 21.57
N THR A 178 -16.29 18.79 20.25
CA THR A 178 -16.86 19.94 19.52
C THR A 178 -18.34 20.13 19.88
N ASP A 179 -19.13 19.07 19.83
CA ASP A 179 -20.56 19.06 20.20
C ASP A 179 -20.76 19.47 21.67
N SER A 180 -19.85 19.07 22.57
CA SER A 180 -19.86 19.47 23.99
C SER A 180 -19.40 20.93 24.25
N GLY A 181 -19.18 21.72 23.20
CA GLY A 181 -18.79 23.14 23.29
C GLY A 181 -17.35 23.38 23.75
N GLN A 182 -16.45 22.40 23.65
CA GLN A 182 -15.05 22.59 24.04
C GLN A 182 -14.36 23.61 23.11
N PRO A 183 -13.65 24.62 23.65
CA PRO A 183 -12.98 25.62 22.82
C PRO A 183 -11.97 25.00 21.84
N PRO A 184 -11.86 25.50 20.60
CA PRO A 184 -11.02 24.92 19.55
C PRO A 184 -9.54 24.79 19.93
N PHE A 185 -9.02 25.76 20.70
CA PHE A 185 -7.63 25.81 21.16
C PHE A 185 -7.46 25.37 22.62
N SER A 186 -8.48 24.74 23.23
CA SER A 186 -8.30 24.14 24.56
C SER A 186 -7.28 23.01 24.48
N SER A 187 -6.44 22.83 25.50
CA SER A 187 -5.41 21.79 25.55
C SER A 187 -6.01 20.38 25.34
N ARG A 188 -7.24 20.16 25.82
CA ARG A 188 -7.99 18.93 25.61
C ARG A 188 -8.38 18.73 24.14
N MET A 189 -8.90 19.75 23.46
CA MET A 189 -9.23 19.67 22.04
C MET A 189 -7.97 19.46 21.19
N LEU A 190 -6.91 20.25 21.44
CA LEU A 190 -5.65 20.16 20.72
C LEU A 190 -4.97 18.80 20.89
N LEU A 191 -4.97 18.22 22.09
CA LEU A 191 -4.42 16.87 22.32
C LEU A 191 -5.11 15.82 21.45
N TRP A 192 -6.44 15.84 21.35
CA TRP A 192 -7.19 14.89 20.51
C TRP A 192 -7.05 15.17 19.02
N GLN A 193 -6.91 16.43 18.61
CA GLN A 193 -6.63 16.81 17.23
C GLN A 193 -5.21 16.40 16.79
N VAL A 194 -4.20 16.61 17.64
CA VAL A 194 -2.81 16.17 17.39
C VAL A 194 -2.70 14.64 17.36
N PHE A 195 -3.40 13.94 18.26
CA PHE A 195 -3.53 12.48 18.22
C PHE A 195 -4.18 11.99 16.92
N LEU A 196 -5.28 12.64 16.49
CA LEU A 196 -5.94 12.31 15.23
C LEU A 196 -5.01 12.53 14.03
N GLY A 197 -4.31 13.67 13.96
CA GLY A 197 -3.34 13.94 12.91
C GLY A 197 -2.16 12.96 12.91
N TRP A 198 -1.67 12.57 14.08
CA TRP A 198 -0.67 11.52 14.21
C TRP A 198 -1.18 10.18 13.68
N ALA A 199 -2.39 9.76 14.03
CA ALA A 199 -2.99 8.52 13.55
C ALA A 199 -3.20 8.54 12.02
N LEU A 200 -3.63 9.67 11.45
CA LEU A 200 -3.73 9.87 9.99
C LEU A 200 -2.37 9.73 9.30
N ALA A 201 -1.33 10.38 9.84
CA ALA A 201 0.03 10.29 9.33
C ALA A 201 0.51 8.84 9.33
N CYS A 202 0.39 8.15 10.47
CA CYS A 202 0.80 6.77 10.62
C CYS A 202 0.04 5.83 9.68
N THR A 203 -1.28 6.00 9.51
CA THR A 203 -2.08 5.17 8.59
C THR A 203 -1.60 5.32 7.14
N MET A 204 -1.42 6.56 6.68
CA MET A 204 -0.91 6.87 5.34
C MET A 204 0.53 6.37 5.14
N SER A 205 1.36 6.42 6.20
CA SER A 205 2.75 5.92 6.19
C SER A 205 2.89 4.40 6.28
N VAL A 206 1.81 3.61 6.41
CA VAL A 206 1.84 2.13 6.35
C VAL A 206 1.47 1.60 4.96
N LYS A 207 0.34 2.03 4.40
CA LYS A 207 -0.11 1.71 3.02
C LYS A 207 -0.89 2.90 2.45
N PHE A 208 -0.78 3.18 1.15
CA PHE A 208 -1.54 4.28 0.51
C PHE A 208 -3.06 4.14 0.57
N VAL A 209 -3.61 2.95 0.86
CA VAL A 209 -5.03 2.75 1.18
C VAL A 209 -5.47 3.61 2.39
N GLY A 210 -4.54 4.00 3.27
CA GLY A 210 -4.78 4.98 4.34
C GLY A 210 -5.25 6.36 3.86
N LEU A 211 -5.10 6.71 2.58
CA LEU A 211 -5.69 7.92 2.01
C LEU A 211 -7.24 7.91 2.09
N PHE A 212 -7.87 6.73 2.13
CA PHE A 212 -9.32 6.62 2.28
C PHE A 212 -9.80 7.02 3.68
N VAL A 213 -9.01 6.75 4.74
CA VAL A 213 -9.34 7.26 6.08
C VAL A 213 -9.04 8.76 6.21
N VAL A 214 -8.00 9.27 5.52
CA VAL A 214 -7.77 10.73 5.42
C VAL A 214 -8.97 11.42 4.77
N LEU A 215 -9.50 10.87 3.67
CA LEU A 215 -10.71 11.38 3.02
C LEU A 215 -11.95 11.28 3.92
N PHE A 216 -12.16 10.14 4.59
CA PHE A 216 -13.26 9.95 5.54
C PHE A 216 -13.24 10.99 6.67
N VAL A 217 -12.08 11.18 7.32
CA VAL A 217 -11.90 12.16 8.39
C VAL A 217 -12.02 13.59 7.84
N GLY A 218 -11.57 13.85 6.61
CA GLY A 218 -11.81 15.10 5.90
C GLY A 218 -13.30 15.41 5.75
N LEU A 219 -14.10 14.47 5.24
CA LEU A 219 -15.55 14.63 5.09
C LEU A 219 -16.26 14.83 6.44
N ARG A 220 -15.89 14.08 7.49
CA ARG A 220 -16.43 14.29 8.84
C ARG A 220 -16.03 15.66 9.41
N THR A 221 -14.80 16.10 9.15
CA THR A 221 -14.28 17.41 9.57
C THR A 221 -15.04 18.55 8.87
N LEU A 222 -15.33 18.42 7.58
CA LEU A 222 -16.17 19.36 6.83
C LEU A 222 -17.61 19.38 7.36
N ALA A 223 -18.19 18.21 7.66
CA ALA A 223 -19.54 18.13 8.22
C ALA A 223 -19.63 18.64 9.67
N ASP A 224 -18.58 18.55 10.49
CA ASP A 224 -18.49 19.25 11.77
C ASP A 224 -18.49 20.77 11.55
N LEU A 225 -17.63 21.28 10.66
CA LEU A 225 -17.50 22.71 10.38
C LEU A 225 -18.79 23.30 9.81
N TRP A 226 -19.50 22.53 8.98
CA TRP A 226 -20.84 22.87 8.49
C TRP A 226 -21.86 23.00 9.62
N ASN A 227 -21.88 22.05 10.57
CA ASN A 227 -22.75 22.11 11.73
C ASN A 227 -22.43 23.32 12.65
N ILE A 228 -21.15 23.67 12.84
CA ILE A 228 -20.75 24.85 13.61
C ILE A 228 -21.18 26.14 12.89
N LEU A 229 -21.05 26.20 11.56
CA LEU A 229 -21.44 27.35 10.75
C LEU A 229 -22.97 27.54 10.69
N GLY A 230 -23.72 26.44 10.67
CA GLY A 230 -25.19 26.47 10.70
C GLY A 230 -25.79 26.86 12.06
N ASP A 231 -24.99 26.87 13.13
CA ASP A 231 -25.43 27.33 14.45
C ASP A 231 -25.41 28.87 14.52
N LEU A 232 -26.52 29.47 14.09
CA LEU A 232 -26.72 30.93 14.08
C LEU A 232 -26.63 31.60 15.47
N THR A 233 -26.57 30.83 16.57
CA THR A 233 -26.34 31.38 17.91
C THR A 233 -24.88 31.74 18.18
N LYS A 234 -23.95 31.29 17.32
CA LYS A 234 -22.50 31.43 17.50
C LYS A 234 -21.88 32.34 16.42
N PRO A 235 -20.84 33.12 16.76
CA PRO A 235 -20.19 33.99 15.78
C PRO A 235 -19.35 33.17 14.79
N VAL A 236 -19.33 33.60 13.52
CA VAL A 236 -18.52 32.99 12.43
C VAL A 236 -17.03 32.87 12.78
N THR A 237 -16.53 33.74 13.67
CA THR A 237 -15.15 33.67 14.19
C THR A 237 -14.85 32.36 14.92
N LEU A 238 -15.86 31.68 15.50
CA LEU A 238 -15.70 30.35 16.09
C LEU A 238 -15.40 29.30 15.01
N THR A 239 -16.16 29.30 13.91
CA THR A 239 -15.94 28.42 12.77
C THR A 239 -14.53 28.61 12.20
N LEU A 240 -14.08 29.85 12.05
CA LEU A 240 -12.72 30.16 11.59
C LEU A 240 -11.64 29.62 12.56
N LYS A 241 -11.84 29.75 13.88
CA LYS A 241 -10.91 29.18 14.88
C LYS A 241 -10.86 27.64 14.81
N HIS A 242 -12.01 26.97 14.64
CA HIS A 242 -12.03 25.52 14.42
C HIS A 242 -11.34 25.13 13.11
N LEU A 243 -11.56 25.86 12.02
CA LEU A 243 -10.91 25.63 10.73
C LEU A 243 -9.38 25.76 10.85
N ILE A 244 -8.86 26.83 11.44
CA ILE A 244 -7.41 27.03 11.64
C ILE A 244 -6.81 25.90 12.48
N GLY A 245 -7.41 25.58 13.63
CA GLY A 245 -6.93 24.50 14.50
C GLY A 245 -6.89 23.14 13.78
N ARG A 246 -7.97 22.81 13.06
CA ARG A 246 -8.09 21.56 12.27
C ARG A 246 -7.13 21.53 11.08
N SER A 247 -6.90 22.63 10.36
CA SER A 247 -5.93 22.67 9.25
C SER A 247 -4.48 22.47 9.74
N ILE A 248 -4.10 23.08 10.86
CA ILE A 248 -2.75 22.90 11.43
C ILE A 248 -2.56 21.45 11.90
N THR A 249 -3.54 20.90 12.64
CA THR A 249 -3.41 19.59 13.29
C THR A 249 -3.74 18.39 12.40
N LEU A 250 -4.56 18.56 11.36
CA LEU A 250 -5.06 17.47 10.50
C LEU A 250 -4.55 17.56 9.04
N ILE A 251 -3.78 18.59 8.68
CA ILE A 251 -3.11 18.70 7.37
C ILE A 251 -1.60 18.90 7.57
N LEU A 252 -1.19 20.03 8.17
CA LEU A 252 0.24 20.36 8.30
C LEU A 252 1.00 19.36 9.19
N TRP A 253 0.45 19.05 10.37
CA TRP A 253 1.06 18.09 11.29
C TRP A 253 1.22 16.67 10.69
N PRO A 254 0.20 16.07 10.02
CA PRO A 254 0.39 14.81 9.31
C PRO A 254 1.44 14.83 8.21
N ILE A 255 1.51 15.92 7.43
CA ILE A 255 2.53 16.06 6.37
C ILE A 255 3.94 16.09 6.97
N MET A 256 4.15 16.84 8.06
CA MET A 256 5.45 16.88 8.74
C MET A 256 5.86 15.50 9.29
N LEU A 257 4.93 14.77 9.92
CA LEU A 257 5.18 13.40 10.39
C LEU A 257 5.48 12.43 9.23
N TYR A 258 4.73 12.51 8.14
CA TYR A 258 4.92 11.67 6.96
C TYR A 258 6.32 11.88 6.34
N VAL A 259 6.73 13.14 6.17
CA VAL A 259 8.08 13.50 5.69
C VAL A 259 9.15 13.01 6.68
N PHE A 260 8.91 13.13 7.99
CA PHE A 260 9.82 12.64 9.04
C PHE A 260 9.99 11.12 9.00
N PHE A 261 8.93 10.33 8.78
CA PHE A 261 9.05 8.88 8.63
C PHE A 261 9.86 8.48 7.38
N PHE A 262 9.73 9.21 6.27
CA PHE A 262 10.61 9.03 5.11
C PHE A 262 12.05 9.47 5.38
N TRP A 263 12.27 10.52 6.18
CA TRP A 263 13.60 10.92 6.62
C TRP A 263 14.29 9.82 7.43
N ILE A 264 13.57 9.17 8.36
CA ILE A 264 14.08 7.98 9.07
C ILE A 264 14.42 6.87 8.06
N HIS A 265 13.48 6.49 7.18
CA HIS A 265 13.69 5.43 6.20
C HIS A 265 14.92 5.64 5.31
N LEU A 266 15.06 6.84 4.73
CA LEU A 266 16.16 7.21 3.81
C LEU A 266 17.50 7.46 4.52
N THR A 267 17.51 7.53 5.86
CA THR A 267 18.71 7.65 6.71
C THR A 267 19.14 6.31 7.31
N VAL A 268 18.18 5.43 7.64
CA VAL A 268 18.45 4.09 8.17
C VAL A 268 18.96 3.14 7.07
N LEU A 269 18.40 3.22 5.86
CA LEU A 269 18.86 2.42 4.72
C LEU A 269 20.03 3.12 4.01
N SER A 270 21.23 3.00 4.61
CA SER A 270 22.45 3.65 4.12
C SER A 270 23.27 2.81 3.14
N LYS A 271 22.99 1.51 2.98
CA LYS A 271 23.77 0.60 2.12
C LYS A 271 23.03 0.27 0.83
N SER A 272 23.79 -0.09 -0.21
CA SER A 272 23.25 -0.63 -1.47
C SER A 272 22.51 -1.95 -1.25
N GLY A 273 21.64 -2.30 -2.19
CA GLY A 273 20.83 -3.51 -2.18
C GLY A 273 19.94 -3.57 -3.42
N ASN A 274 19.34 -4.74 -3.69
CA ASN A 274 18.74 -5.10 -4.98
C ASN A 274 17.69 -4.14 -5.56
N GLY A 275 17.14 -3.22 -4.75
CA GLY A 275 16.16 -2.22 -5.18
C GLY A 275 16.73 -0.84 -5.55
N ASP A 276 18.04 -0.60 -5.42
CA ASP A 276 18.64 0.71 -5.73
C ASP A 276 18.67 1.03 -7.24
N GLY A 277 18.68 -0.01 -8.09
CA GLY A 277 18.62 0.06 -9.55
C GLY A 277 17.50 0.95 -10.10
N PHE A 278 16.34 0.94 -9.47
CA PHE A 278 15.15 1.72 -9.86
C PHE A 278 15.29 3.25 -9.67
N TYR A 279 16.33 3.70 -8.98
CA TYR A 279 16.57 5.09 -8.60
C TYR A 279 17.72 5.71 -9.39
N SER A 280 17.75 7.04 -9.45
CA SER A 280 18.76 7.84 -10.13
C SER A 280 20.18 7.56 -9.60
N SER A 281 21.17 7.80 -10.46
CA SER A 281 22.60 7.69 -10.12
C SER A 281 22.95 8.59 -8.93
N GLY A 282 22.32 9.78 -8.83
CA GLY A 282 22.48 10.70 -7.70
C GLY A 282 21.85 10.22 -6.39
N PHE A 283 20.83 9.34 -6.43
CA PHE A 283 20.33 8.63 -5.25
C PHE A 283 21.30 7.52 -4.85
N GLN A 284 21.71 6.70 -5.82
CA GLN A 284 22.61 5.56 -5.61
C GLN A 284 23.99 5.96 -5.07
N ALA A 285 24.51 7.13 -5.46
CA ALA A 285 25.80 7.64 -4.98
C ALA A 285 25.86 7.85 -3.45
N ARG A 286 24.72 7.93 -2.73
CA ARG A 286 24.66 7.98 -1.27
C ARG A 286 24.58 6.62 -0.57
N LEU A 287 24.55 5.52 -1.32
CA LEU A 287 24.38 4.17 -0.74
C LEU A 287 25.74 3.46 -0.62
N GLU A 288 26.20 3.26 0.62
CA GLU A 288 27.43 2.52 0.95
C GLU A 288 27.48 1.17 0.20
N GLY A 289 28.57 0.92 -0.52
CA GLY A 289 28.75 -0.32 -1.30
C GLY A 289 28.13 -0.30 -2.71
N ASN A 290 27.41 0.75 -3.12
CA ASN A 290 27.09 0.95 -4.55
C ASN A 290 28.37 1.35 -5.30
N SER A 291 28.51 0.94 -6.57
CA SER A 291 29.68 1.29 -7.40
C SER A 291 29.89 2.78 -7.64
N LEU A 292 28.89 3.63 -7.34
CA LEU A 292 28.97 5.08 -7.41
C LEU A 292 29.37 5.76 -6.08
N HIS A 293 29.29 5.04 -4.95
CA HIS A 293 29.53 5.61 -3.63
C HIS A 293 31.03 5.76 -3.36
N ASN A 294 31.48 6.99 -3.10
CA ASN A 294 32.91 7.38 -3.02
C ASN A 294 33.74 7.00 -4.26
N ALA A 295 33.09 6.64 -5.37
CA ALA A 295 33.77 6.38 -6.62
C ALA A 295 34.20 7.68 -7.29
N SER A 296 35.14 7.56 -8.22
CA SER A 296 35.53 8.65 -9.11
C SER A 296 35.56 8.14 -10.54
N ALA A 297 34.90 8.86 -11.44
CA ALA A 297 34.90 8.61 -12.86
C ALA A 297 35.42 9.85 -13.61
N PRO A 298 35.96 9.69 -14.83
CA PRO A 298 36.21 10.79 -15.73
C PRO A 298 34.99 11.70 -15.83
N ARG A 299 35.20 13.01 -15.63
CA ARG A 299 34.11 13.99 -15.71
C ARG A 299 33.53 14.09 -17.12
N ILE A 300 34.38 13.95 -18.13
CA ILE A 300 34.02 14.01 -19.55
C ILE A 300 34.08 12.62 -20.18
N VAL A 301 33.29 12.41 -21.24
CA VAL A 301 33.35 11.19 -22.05
C VAL A 301 34.32 11.41 -23.21
N ALA A 302 35.19 10.44 -23.48
CA ALA A 302 36.11 10.43 -24.61
C ALA A 302 35.87 9.19 -25.50
N TYR A 303 36.29 9.28 -26.76
CA TYR A 303 36.29 8.12 -27.66
C TYR A 303 37.20 7.01 -27.11
N GLY A 304 36.76 5.77 -27.21
CA GLY A 304 37.42 4.61 -26.58
C GLY A 304 37.02 4.36 -25.12
N ALA A 305 36.17 5.21 -24.51
CA ALA A 305 35.64 4.96 -23.17
C ALA A 305 34.62 3.81 -23.17
N LEU A 306 34.70 2.95 -22.14
CA LEU A 306 33.65 2.00 -21.81
C LEU A 306 32.65 2.70 -20.88
N ILE A 307 31.42 2.89 -21.36
CA ILE A 307 30.36 3.63 -20.68
C ILE A 307 29.16 2.73 -20.36
N THR A 308 28.39 3.08 -19.33
CA THR A 308 27.05 2.52 -19.11
C THR A 308 26.00 3.61 -19.32
N LEU A 309 25.00 3.35 -20.16
CA LEU A 309 23.92 4.29 -20.45
C LEU A 309 22.69 3.93 -19.62
N LYS A 310 22.28 4.82 -18.72
CA LYS A 310 21.04 4.70 -17.94
C LYS A 310 19.94 5.58 -18.53
N ASN A 311 18.71 5.09 -18.58
CA ASN A 311 17.58 5.90 -19.01
C ASN A 311 17.13 6.84 -17.88
N HIS A 312 16.92 8.13 -18.20
CA HIS A 312 16.58 9.18 -17.22
C HIS A 312 15.10 9.17 -16.78
N ARG A 313 14.27 8.31 -17.38
CA ARG A 313 12.90 8.06 -16.90
C ARG A 313 12.96 7.45 -15.49
N THR A 314 12.00 7.81 -14.64
CA THR A 314 11.77 7.15 -13.34
C THR A 314 11.66 5.62 -13.53
N GLY A 315 12.39 4.83 -12.74
CA GLY A 315 12.46 3.38 -12.91
C GLY A 315 13.05 2.91 -14.25
N GLY A 316 13.82 3.77 -14.94
CA GLY A 316 14.51 3.45 -16.19
C GLY A 316 15.72 2.54 -15.96
N GLY A 317 15.87 1.55 -16.84
CA GLY A 317 17.00 0.62 -16.81
C GLY A 317 18.26 1.14 -17.52
N TYR A 318 19.32 0.34 -17.41
CA TYR A 318 20.54 0.44 -18.20
C TYR A 318 20.30 -0.15 -19.60
N LEU A 319 20.89 0.46 -20.63
CA LEU A 319 20.93 -0.10 -21.99
C LEU A 319 21.72 -1.41 -21.94
N HIS A 320 21.07 -2.51 -22.27
CA HIS A 320 21.56 -3.87 -22.03
C HIS A 320 21.48 -4.72 -23.30
N SER A 321 22.40 -5.69 -23.42
CA SER A 321 22.49 -6.59 -24.57
C SER A 321 23.06 -7.94 -24.16
N HIS A 322 22.53 -9.04 -24.67
CA HIS A 322 23.00 -10.40 -24.33
C HIS A 322 22.94 -11.31 -25.56
N HIS A 323 23.67 -12.43 -25.60
CA HIS A 323 23.88 -13.22 -26.82
C HIS A 323 22.60 -13.78 -27.50
N HIS A 324 21.44 -13.75 -26.84
CA HIS A 324 20.17 -14.19 -27.42
C HIS A 324 19.69 -13.25 -28.53
N LEU A 325 19.11 -13.87 -29.58
CA LEU A 325 18.53 -13.17 -30.72
C LEU A 325 17.02 -12.97 -30.51
N TYR A 326 16.42 -12.00 -31.20
CA TYR A 326 14.97 -11.92 -31.29
C TYR A 326 14.38 -13.20 -31.92
N PRO A 327 13.25 -13.73 -31.41
CA PRO A 327 12.68 -14.98 -31.91
C PRO A 327 12.05 -14.81 -33.30
N ALA A 328 11.89 -15.93 -34.01
CA ALA A 328 11.27 -15.93 -35.34
C ALA A 328 9.86 -15.32 -35.30
N GLY A 329 9.58 -14.42 -36.24
CA GLY A 329 8.31 -13.68 -36.31
C GLY A 329 8.27 -12.37 -35.48
N VAL A 330 9.31 -12.06 -34.71
CA VAL A 330 9.42 -10.82 -33.91
C VAL A 330 10.50 -9.90 -34.50
N GLY A 331 10.21 -9.40 -35.69
CA GLY A 331 11.12 -8.55 -36.46
C GLY A 331 12.40 -9.29 -36.91
N ALA A 332 13.50 -8.56 -37.02
CA ALA A 332 14.76 -9.10 -37.50
C ALA A 332 15.40 -10.05 -36.46
N ARG A 333 15.93 -11.17 -36.95
CA ARG A 333 16.61 -12.20 -36.12
C ARG A 333 18.05 -11.79 -35.75
N GLN A 334 18.18 -10.64 -35.11
CA GLN A 334 19.43 -10.03 -34.65
C GLN A 334 19.50 -10.04 -33.11
N GLN A 335 20.63 -9.59 -32.51
CA GLN A 335 20.81 -9.63 -31.06
C GLN A 335 19.78 -8.73 -30.35
N GLN A 336 19.24 -9.20 -29.22
CA GLN A 336 18.28 -8.44 -28.42
C GLN A 336 18.96 -7.26 -27.71
N ILE A 337 18.39 -6.06 -27.86
CA ILE A 337 18.72 -4.86 -27.07
C ILE A 337 17.53 -4.52 -26.18
N THR A 338 17.79 -4.35 -24.90
CA THR A 338 16.75 -4.15 -23.88
C THR A 338 17.17 -3.07 -22.88
N THR A 339 16.31 -2.82 -21.90
CA THR A 339 16.68 -2.11 -20.68
C THR A 339 16.59 -3.04 -19.48
N TYR A 340 17.68 -3.15 -18.72
CA TYR A 340 17.81 -4.01 -17.54
C TYR A 340 17.96 -3.15 -16.26
N THR A 341 17.33 -3.55 -15.16
CA THR A 341 17.25 -2.73 -13.95
C THR A 341 18.43 -2.87 -12.99
N HIS A 342 19.29 -3.87 -13.19
CA HIS A 342 20.44 -4.15 -12.33
C HIS A 342 21.75 -3.85 -13.04
N LYS A 343 22.82 -3.63 -12.27
CA LYS A 343 24.18 -3.46 -12.82
C LYS A 343 24.72 -4.83 -13.24
N ASP A 344 25.23 -4.90 -14.47
CA ASP A 344 25.73 -6.10 -15.13
C ASP A 344 26.85 -5.68 -16.10
N ASP A 345 27.80 -6.58 -16.39
CA ASP A 345 28.86 -6.30 -17.37
C ASP A 345 28.32 -6.20 -18.80
N ASN A 346 27.16 -6.81 -19.07
CA ASN A 346 26.35 -6.66 -20.28
C ASN A 346 25.63 -5.30 -20.41
N ASN A 347 25.90 -4.36 -19.50
CA ASN A 347 25.46 -2.96 -19.61
C ASN A 347 26.56 -2.04 -20.18
N ARG A 348 27.75 -2.58 -20.49
CA ARG A 348 28.94 -1.81 -20.92
C ARG A 348 28.97 -1.64 -22.44
N TRP A 349 29.16 -0.40 -22.88
CA TRP A 349 29.21 0.00 -24.28
C TRP A 349 30.50 0.78 -24.56
N LEU A 350 31.21 0.44 -25.62
CA LEU A 350 32.37 1.15 -26.12
C LEU A 350 31.91 2.25 -27.09
N ILE A 351 32.28 3.51 -26.82
CA ILE A 351 31.94 4.63 -27.71
C ILE A 351 33.05 4.88 -28.73
N LYS A 352 32.73 4.74 -30.02
CA LYS A 352 33.64 4.91 -31.17
C LYS A 352 33.16 6.05 -32.08
N PRO A 353 34.05 6.76 -32.78
CA PRO A 353 33.63 7.67 -33.85
C PRO A 353 33.07 6.87 -35.03
N TYR A 354 32.18 7.44 -35.83
CA TYR A 354 31.54 6.68 -36.91
C TYR A 354 32.46 6.30 -38.09
N GLU A 355 33.57 7.03 -38.27
CA GLU A 355 34.58 6.81 -39.31
C GLU A 355 35.57 5.65 -39.00
N ARG A 356 36.02 5.55 -37.75
CA ARG A 356 37.30 4.89 -37.37
C ARG A 356 37.09 3.95 -36.18
N GLU A 357 37.78 2.82 -36.19
CA GLU A 357 37.69 1.82 -35.12
C GLU A 357 38.47 2.21 -33.85
N GLN A 358 39.52 3.02 -33.99
CA GLN A 358 40.36 3.51 -32.89
C GLN A 358 40.67 5.01 -33.06
N VAL A 359 40.98 5.66 -31.94
CA VAL A 359 41.40 7.06 -31.86
C VAL A 359 42.65 7.12 -31.01
N GLU A 360 43.69 7.79 -31.49
CA GLU A 360 44.92 8.00 -30.72
C GLU A 360 44.76 9.17 -29.75
N GLY A 361 45.17 8.96 -28.50
CA GLY A 361 45.10 9.98 -27.44
C GLY A 361 43.69 10.26 -26.93
N VAL A 362 43.57 11.32 -26.13
CA VAL A 362 42.34 11.67 -25.42
C VAL A 362 41.50 12.65 -26.25
N VAL A 363 40.51 12.14 -26.99
CA VAL A 363 39.58 12.95 -27.77
C VAL A 363 38.19 12.95 -27.12
N PRO A 364 37.74 14.07 -26.52
CA PRO A 364 36.42 14.18 -25.91
C PRO A 364 35.30 14.04 -26.95
N VAL A 365 34.21 13.36 -26.58
CA VAL A 365 32.98 13.28 -27.38
C VAL A 365 32.15 14.54 -27.13
N ARG A 366 31.71 15.20 -28.19
CA ARG A 366 30.89 16.43 -28.12
C ARG A 366 29.47 16.21 -28.60
N SER A 367 28.55 16.99 -28.05
CA SER A 367 27.18 17.13 -28.57
C SER A 367 27.24 17.52 -30.04
N GLY A 368 26.45 16.87 -30.89
CA GLY A 368 26.43 17.11 -32.33
C GLY A 368 27.15 16.04 -33.16
N GLU A 369 28.04 15.25 -32.55
CA GLU A 369 28.90 14.28 -33.26
C GLU A 369 28.17 12.97 -33.61
N LEU A 370 28.72 12.24 -34.60
CA LEU A 370 28.24 10.94 -35.04
C LEU A 370 29.09 9.82 -34.44
N VAL A 371 28.45 8.93 -33.69
CA VAL A 371 29.12 7.86 -32.92
C VAL A 371 28.55 6.48 -33.28
N ARG A 372 29.35 5.44 -33.01
CA ARG A 372 28.87 4.06 -32.88
C ARG A 372 28.99 3.63 -31.41
N LEU A 373 28.04 2.82 -30.95
CA LEU A 373 28.07 2.18 -29.64
C LEU A 373 28.22 0.68 -29.84
N THR A 374 29.40 0.14 -29.55
CA THR A 374 29.67 -1.30 -29.63
C THR A 374 29.50 -1.96 -28.26
N HIS A 375 28.68 -3.00 -28.16
CA HIS A 375 28.47 -3.71 -26.91
C HIS A 375 29.73 -4.47 -26.49
N ALA A 376 30.23 -4.22 -25.28
CA ALA A 376 31.57 -4.66 -24.88
C ALA A 376 31.72 -6.19 -24.80
N ALA A 377 30.68 -6.91 -24.39
CA ALA A 377 30.75 -8.37 -24.21
C ALA A 377 30.49 -9.17 -25.49
N THR A 378 29.82 -8.60 -26.51
CA THR A 378 29.42 -9.33 -27.73
C THR A 378 29.93 -8.75 -29.04
N GLY A 379 30.62 -7.61 -29.03
CA GLY A 379 31.18 -6.97 -30.22
C GLY A 379 30.14 -6.41 -31.21
N ARG A 380 28.84 -6.51 -30.91
CA ARG A 380 27.76 -6.03 -31.80
C ARG A 380 27.50 -4.53 -31.57
N ASN A 381 27.29 -3.79 -32.65
CA ASN A 381 26.88 -2.39 -32.63
C ASN A 381 25.39 -2.22 -32.32
N LEU A 382 25.04 -1.13 -31.64
CA LEU A 382 23.67 -0.67 -31.51
C LEU A 382 23.11 -0.24 -32.87
N HIS A 383 22.06 -0.90 -33.33
CA HIS A 383 21.53 -0.81 -34.70
C HIS A 383 20.03 -0.45 -34.72
N SER A 384 19.55 0.26 -35.74
CA SER A 384 18.11 0.35 -36.00
C SER A 384 17.74 0.40 -37.49
N HIS A 385 16.79 -0.45 -37.85
CA HIS A 385 16.27 -0.63 -39.20
C HIS A 385 14.76 -0.37 -39.26
N ARG A 386 14.19 -0.40 -40.47
CA ARG A 386 12.77 -0.12 -40.74
C ARG A 386 11.77 -1.17 -40.23
N GLU A 387 12.23 -2.23 -39.58
CA GLU A 387 11.36 -3.21 -38.92
C GLU A 387 10.71 -2.63 -37.66
N ARG A 388 9.54 -3.15 -37.29
CA ARG A 388 8.71 -2.60 -36.20
C ARG A 388 9.14 -3.17 -34.85
N ALA A 389 9.13 -2.33 -33.81
CA ALA A 389 9.45 -2.75 -32.44
C ALA A 389 8.45 -3.83 -31.92
N PRO A 390 8.92 -4.83 -31.15
CA PRO A 390 8.14 -6.03 -30.80
C PRO A 390 6.75 -5.79 -30.19
N LEU A 391 6.64 -4.83 -29.27
CA LEU A 391 5.39 -4.49 -28.57
C LEU A 391 4.87 -3.12 -28.96
N SER A 392 5.71 -2.27 -29.55
CA SER A 392 5.42 -0.88 -29.87
C SER A 392 5.49 -0.62 -31.38
N ALA A 393 4.59 -1.24 -32.13
CA ALA A 393 4.56 -1.26 -33.61
C ALA A 393 4.56 0.12 -34.35
N LYS A 394 4.45 1.25 -33.63
CA LYS A 394 4.65 2.61 -34.16
C LYS A 394 6.11 3.07 -34.15
N PHE A 395 6.98 2.35 -33.45
CA PHE A 395 8.41 2.60 -33.33
C PHE A 395 9.18 1.55 -34.12
N LEU A 396 10.44 1.87 -34.42
CA LEU A 396 11.36 0.98 -35.11
C LEU A 396 12.09 0.09 -34.10
N GLN A 397 12.37 -1.15 -34.51
CA GLN A 397 13.10 -2.12 -33.70
C GLN A 397 14.58 -1.71 -33.58
N VAL A 398 15.13 -1.91 -32.39
CA VAL A 398 16.54 -1.71 -32.06
C VAL A 398 17.16 -3.06 -31.72
N THR A 399 18.34 -3.31 -32.27
CA THR A 399 19.03 -4.61 -32.30
C THR A 399 20.53 -4.44 -32.11
N GLY A 400 21.23 -5.55 -31.86
CA GLY A 400 22.68 -5.63 -31.98
C GLY A 400 23.07 -6.27 -33.32
N TYR A 401 23.88 -5.57 -34.12
CA TYR A 401 24.32 -5.98 -35.46
C TYR A 401 25.84 -5.78 -35.67
N GLY A 402 26.39 -6.14 -36.83
CA GLY A 402 27.84 -6.10 -37.09
C GLY A 402 28.62 -7.18 -36.31
N GLU A 403 29.95 -7.16 -36.31
CA GLU A 403 30.83 -8.05 -35.53
C GLU A 403 32.12 -7.30 -35.19
N ASP A 404 32.62 -7.41 -33.96
CA ASP A 404 33.76 -6.65 -33.41
C ASP A 404 33.74 -5.11 -33.62
N GLY A 405 32.54 -4.55 -33.76
CA GLY A 405 32.28 -3.13 -34.06
C GLY A 405 32.20 -2.78 -35.55
N ILE A 406 32.45 -3.74 -36.43
CA ILE A 406 32.31 -3.61 -37.88
C ILE A 406 30.87 -3.95 -38.27
N GLY A 407 30.13 -2.98 -38.80
CA GLY A 407 28.77 -3.18 -39.30
C GLY A 407 28.42 -2.23 -40.43
N ASP A 408 27.22 -1.63 -40.41
CA ASP A 408 26.73 -0.81 -41.52
C ASP A 408 26.31 0.62 -41.11
N ALA A 409 25.79 1.40 -42.06
CA ALA A 409 25.43 2.79 -41.85
C ALA A 409 24.21 3.02 -40.92
N ASN A 410 23.48 1.95 -40.55
CA ASN A 410 22.43 1.94 -39.52
C ASN A 410 22.98 1.69 -38.09
N ASP A 411 24.30 1.63 -37.93
CA ASP A 411 24.95 1.61 -36.61
C ASP A 411 25.29 3.03 -36.09
N VAL A 412 24.97 4.07 -36.88
CA VAL A 412 25.41 5.45 -36.66
C VAL A 412 24.35 6.29 -35.96
N TRP A 413 24.72 6.86 -34.81
CA TRP A 413 23.85 7.69 -33.97
C TRP A 413 24.46 9.08 -33.78
N LYS A 414 23.68 10.14 -34.00
CA LYS A 414 24.02 11.50 -33.59
C LYS A 414 23.74 11.64 -32.09
N ILE A 415 24.77 11.96 -31.31
CA ILE A 415 24.63 12.23 -29.88
C ILE A 415 24.29 13.71 -29.65
N VAL A 416 23.25 14.01 -28.87
CA VAL A 416 22.76 15.38 -28.65
C VAL A 416 22.50 15.62 -27.18
N VAL A 417 23.06 16.70 -26.61
CA VAL A 417 22.74 17.14 -25.25
C VAL A 417 21.40 17.87 -25.24
N SER A 418 20.42 17.32 -24.53
CA SER A 418 19.07 17.89 -24.39
C SER A 418 19.10 19.26 -23.71
N GLY A 419 18.83 20.32 -24.48
CA GLY A 419 18.87 21.71 -24.02
C GLY A 419 20.26 22.36 -24.08
N GLY A 420 21.26 21.64 -24.60
CA GLY A 420 22.57 22.18 -24.95
C GLY A 420 22.66 22.65 -26.40
N LYS A 421 23.90 22.89 -26.85
CA LYS A 421 24.26 23.23 -28.23
C LYS A 421 25.17 22.15 -28.83
N ASP A 422 25.26 22.10 -30.15
CA ASP A 422 26.31 21.31 -30.82
C ASP A 422 27.69 21.92 -30.46
N GLY A 423 28.66 21.07 -30.14
CA GLY A 423 29.97 21.42 -29.56
C GLY A 423 30.09 21.29 -28.03
N ASP A 424 28.98 21.21 -27.30
CA ASP A 424 28.98 21.06 -25.83
C ASP A 424 29.64 19.74 -25.39
N GLU A 425 30.43 19.79 -24.30
CA GLU A 425 31.10 18.61 -23.75
C GLU A 425 30.13 17.70 -22.99
N ILE A 426 30.22 16.39 -23.24
CA ILE A 426 29.38 15.40 -22.58
C ILE A 426 29.97 15.07 -21.20
N GLN A 427 29.21 15.37 -20.14
CA GLN A 427 29.58 15.14 -18.76
C GLN A 427 28.87 13.92 -18.18
N THR A 428 29.64 13.04 -17.54
CA THR A 428 29.16 11.89 -16.77
C THR A 428 28.11 12.34 -15.73
N VAL A 429 27.01 11.59 -15.61
CA VAL A 429 25.79 11.83 -14.79
C VAL A 429 25.01 13.13 -15.09
N ARG A 430 25.65 14.25 -15.45
CA ARG A 430 24.97 15.54 -15.67
C ARG A 430 24.33 15.70 -17.05
N SER A 431 25.00 15.27 -18.11
CA SER A 431 24.48 15.48 -19.46
C SER A 431 23.31 14.54 -19.74
N LYS A 432 22.15 15.14 -20.06
CA LYS A 432 20.98 14.41 -20.57
C LYS A 432 21.12 14.26 -22.07
N LEU A 433 21.32 13.04 -22.53
CA LEU A 433 21.69 12.68 -23.88
C LEU A 433 20.49 12.12 -24.64
N MET A 434 20.39 12.46 -25.91
CA MET A 434 19.53 11.81 -26.89
C MET A 434 20.42 11.20 -27.96
N PHE A 435 20.14 9.95 -28.33
CA PHE A 435 20.80 9.27 -29.45
C PHE A 435 19.82 9.27 -30.63
N VAL A 436 20.07 10.12 -31.61
CA VAL A 436 19.25 10.24 -32.81
C VAL A 436 19.88 9.39 -33.92
N HIS A 437 19.17 8.36 -34.36
CA HIS A 437 19.65 7.48 -35.42
C HIS A 437 19.83 8.26 -36.73
N TYR A 438 21.00 8.17 -37.34
CA TYR A 438 21.38 9.02 -38.48
C TYR A 438 20.48 8.80 -39.71
N LEU A 439 20.28 7.54 -40.15
CA LEU A 439 19.49 7.25 -41.36
C LEU A 439 17.96 7.22 -41.15
N GLN A 440 17.48 6.58 -40.09
CA GLN A 440 16.03 6.44 -39.84
C GLN A 440 15.38 7.68 -39.18
N ALA A 441 16.16 8.70 -38.82
CA ALA A 441 15.69 9.96 -38.21
C ALA A 441 14.77 9.77 -36.98
N CYS A 442 15.03 8.75 -36.17
CA CYS A 442 14.32 8.41 -34.95
C CYS A 442 15.24 8.51 -33.73
N VAL A 443 14.70 8.57 -32.51
CA VAL A 443 15.48 8.68 -31.27
C VAL A 443 15.41 7.39 -30.43
N LEU A 444 16.54 6.94 -29.88
CA LEU A 444 16.62 5.80 -28.98
C LEU A 444 15.80 6.05 -27.70
N THR A 445 14.80 5.23 -27.44
CA THR A 445 13.88 5.39 -26.31
C THR A 445 13.61 4.06 -25.60
N THR A 446 13.15 4.14 -24.35
CA THR A 446 12.48 3.03 -23.68
C THR A 446 10.97 3.23 -23.75
N THR A 447 10.24 2.17 -24.14
CA THR A 447 8.77 2.22 -24.12
C THR A 447 8.24 1.96 -22.70
N GLY A 448 9.06 1.33 -21.84
CA GLY A 448 8.70 0.84 -20.52
C GLY A 448 7.63 -0.26 -20.54
N LYS A 449 7.41 -0.90 -21.69
CA LYS A 449 6.71 -2.19 -21.75
C LYS A 449 7.70 -3.30 -21.40
N GLN A 450 7.22 -4.28 -20.65
CA GLN A 450 7.99 -5.48 -20.35
C GLN A 450 7.90 -6.45 -21.52
N LEU A 451 9.04 -6.94 -21.99
CA LEU A 451 9.11 -8.00 -23.00
C LEU A 451 8.57 -9.33 -22.42
N PRO A 452 8.00 -10.23 -23.25
CA PRO A 452 7.62 -11.57 -22.80
C PRO A 452 8.82 -12.40 -22.35
N LYS A 453 8.57 -13.64 -21.90
CA LYS A 453 9.60 -14.56 -21.38
C LYS A 453 10.82 -14.77 -22.31
N TRP A 454 10.67 -14.63 -23.63
CA TRP A 454 11.78 -14.74 -24.59
C TRP A 454 12.80 -13.59 -24.50
N GLY A 455 12.41 -12.46 -23.90
CA GLY A 455 13.25 -11.30 -23.58
C GLY A 455 13.47 -11.14 -22.08
N TYR A 456 13.45 -12.25 -21.33
CA TYR A 456 13.77 -12.33 -19.90
C TYR A 456 12.98 -11.38 -18.98
N GLU A 457 11.75 -11.02 -19.38
CA GLU A 457 10.95 -10.00 -18.68
C GLU A 457 11.67 -8.64 -18.50
N GLN A 458 12.62 -8.31 -19.39
CA GLN A 458 13.32 -7.01 -19.44
C GLN A 458 12.46 -5.95 -20.16
N GLN A 459 12.86 -4.67 -20.14
CA GLN A 459 12.08 -3.59 -20.76
C GLN A 459 12.44 -3.35 -22.25
N GLU A 460 11.43 -3.11 -23.09
CA GLU A 460 11.58 -2.85 -24.55
C GLU A 460 12.32 -1.53 -24.83
N VAL A 461 13.42 -1.63 -25.60
CA VAL A 461 14.10 -0.50 -26.24
C VAL A 461 13.67 -0.43 -27.70
N ALA A 462 13.44 0.78 -28.20
CA ALA A 462 12.99 1.04 -29.57
C ALA A 462 13.51 2.38 -30.08
N CYS A 463 13.38 2.65 -31.38
CA CYS A 463 13.71 3.93 -31.98
C CYS A 463 12.42 4.66 -32.39
N ASN A 464 12.11 5.77 -31.72
CA ASN A 464 10.87 6.52 -31.86
C ASN A 464 11.02 7.64 -32.90
N PRO A 465 10.21 7.67 -33.99
CA PRO A 465 10.27 8.76 -34.98
C PRO A 465 9.97 10.16 -34.41
N ASN A 466 9.34 10.26 -33.22
CA ASN A 466 9.17 11.53 -32.53
C ASN A 466 10.40 11.88 -31.68
N LEU A 467 11.27 12.74 -32.21
CA LEU A 467 12.48 13.23 -31.53
C LEU A 467 12.22 14.02 -30.23
N ARG A 468 10.96 14.38 -29.92
CA ARG A 468 10.57 15.09 -28.68
C ARG A 468 10.07 14.14 -27.57
N ASP A 469 10.42 12.86 -27.65
CA ASP A 469 10.06 11.87 -26.64
C ASP A 469 10.80 12.11 -25.31
N LYS A 470 10.03 12.21 -24.21
CA LYS A 470 10.58 12.41 -22.86
C LYS A 470 11.31 11.16 -22.33
N ASN A 471 10.99 9.98 -22.85
CA ASN A 471 11.62 8.71 -22.47
C ASN A 471 12.94 8.46 -23.23
N ALA A 472 13.28 9.31 -24.20
CA ALA A 472 14.50 9.19 -25.01
C ALA A 472 15.73 9.89 -24.38
N LEU A 473 15.62 10.32 -23.12
CA LEU A 473 16.71 10.91 -22.37
C LEU A 473 17.51 9.82 -21.66
N TRP A 474 18.82 9.82 -21.88
CA TRP A 474 19.78 8.92 -21.26
C TRP A 474 20.85 9.73 -20.51
N ASN A 475 21.57 9.11 -19.59
CA ASN A 475 22.80 9.66 -19.02
C ASN A 475 23.88 8.57 -19.01
N VAL A 476 25.14 8.98 -19.19
CA VAL A 476 26.27 8.11 -18.86
C VAL A 476 26.34 8.03 -17.34
N GLU A 477 26.17 6.84 -16.76
CA GLU A 477 26.27 6.63 -15.31
C GLU A 477 27.71 6.30 -14.93
N ASP A 478 28.26 5.22 -15.49
CA ASP A 478 29.66 4.83 -15.33
C ASP A 478 30.45 5.15 -16.61
N ASN A 479 31.72 5.50 -16.43
CA ASN A 479 32.64 5.93 -17.48
C ASN A 479 34.04 5.43 -17.12
N LEU A 480 34.53 4.46 -17.89
CA LEU A 480 35.82 3.80 -17.69
C LEU A 480 36.77 4.23 -18.82
N PHE A 481 37.62 5.20 -18.50
CA PHE A 481 38.70 5.68 -19.35
C PHE A 481 39.84 6.16 -18.45
N ASN A 482 41.03 5.55 -18.56
CA ASN A 482 42.08 5.73 -17.57
C ASN A 482 42.84 7.06 -17.70
N ASP A 483 42.94 7.61 -18.91
CA ASP A 483 43.79 8.77 -19.20
C ASP A 483 43.11 10.13 -18.93
N LEU A 484 41.95 10.12 -18.26
CA LEU A 484 41.18 11.31 -17.90
C LEU A 484 41.15 11.56 -16.39
N PRO A 485 41.18 12.84 -15.95
CA PRO A 485 41.07 13.19 -14.53
C PRO A 485 39.69 12.79 -13.99
N LYS A 486 39.71 12.00 -12.92
CA LYS A 486 38.50 11.49 -12.25
C LYS A 486 37.97 12.51 -11.25
N VAL A 487 36.64 12.62 -11.15
CA VAL A 487 35.94 13.50 -10.22
C VAL A 487 35.06 12.65 -9.29
N SER A 488 35.01 13.02 -8.00
CA SER A 488 34.18 12.31 -7.00
C SER A 488 32.70 12.41 -7.35
N PHE A 489 31.99 11.27 -7.26
CA PHE A 489 30.55 11.23 -7.47
C PHE A 489 29.73 11.94 -6.37
N GLU A 490 30.34 12.25 -5.21
CA GLU A 490 29.68 12.95 -4.11
C GLU A 490 29.14 14.34 -4.53
N ALA A 491 29.79 14.98 -5.51
CA ALA A 491 29.33 16.24 -6.11
C ALA A 491 28.01 16.13 -6.92
N TYR A 492 27.49 14.92 -7.11
CA TYR A 492 26.20 14.63 -7.75
C TYR A 492 25.21 13.92 -6.79
N ALA A 493 25.54 13.83 -5.50
CA ALA A 493 24.73 13.13 -4.50
C ALA A 493 23.44 13.91 -4.13
N SER A 494 22.30 13.40 -4.57
CA SER A 494 20.96 13.97 -4.41
C SER A 494 20.62 14.43 -2.98
N GLY A 495 19.85 15.50 -2.85
CA GLY A 495 19.39 16.02 -1.56
C GLY A 495 18.26 15.18 -0.95
N PHE A 496 17.96 15.33 0.35
CA PHE A 496 16.85 14.60 0.98
C PHE A 496 15.50 14.82 0.26
N LEU A 497 15.17 16.07 -0.10
CA LEU A 497 13.90 16.39 -0.76
C LEU A 497 13.81 15.74 -2.16
N GLU A 498 14.92 15.69 -2.89
CA GLU A 498 15.01 15.03 -4.20
C GLU A 498 14.82 13.51 -4.05
N ARG A 499 15.54 12.87 -3.11
CA ARG A 499 15.36 11.45 -2.77
C ARG A 499 13.94 11.13 -2.32
N PHE A 500 13.31 12.02 -1.55
CA PHE A 500 11.92 11.89 -1.10
C PHE A 500 10.93 11.92 -2.27
N LEU A 501 11.03 12.92 -3.15
CA LEU A 501 10.16 13.06 -4.32
C LEU A 501 10.39 11.92 -5.33
N GLU A 502 11.64 11.53 -5.57
CA GLU A 502 11.98 10.40 -6.42
C GLU A 502 11.40 9.09 -5.88
N SER A 503 11.52 8.83 -4.57
CA SER A 503 10.91 7.66 -3.93
C SER A 503 9.41 7.59 -4.21
N HIS A 504 8.69 8.70 -4.08
CA HIS A 504 7.26 8.74 -4.39
C HIS A 504 6.96 8.47 -5.87
N ALA A 505 7.76 9.03 -6.78
CA ALA A 505 7.59 8.78 -8.22
C ALA A 505 7.78 7.29 -8.56
N VAL A 506 8.84 6.64 -8.03
CA VAL A 506 9.09 5.21 -8.23
C VAL A 506 7.97 4.36 -7.57
N MET A 507 7.52 4.72 -6.36
CA MET A 507 6.40 4.03 -5.68
C MET A 507 5.09 4.10 -6.45
N PHE A 508 4.71 5.27 -6.99
CA PHE A 508 3.48 5.40 -7.79
C PHE A 508 3.59 4.65 -9.13
N GLN A 509 4.75 4.69 -9.79
CA GLN A 509 5.02 3.93 -11.00
C GLN A 509 4.96 2.41 -10.74
N GLY A 510 5.55 1.93 -9.66
CA GLY A 510 5.48 0.52 -9.25
C GLY A 510 4.04 0.09 -8.98
N ASN A 511 3.26 0.87 -8.21
CA ASN A 511 1.83 0.58 -7.97
C ASN A 511 1.00 0.49 -9.26
N ALA A 512 1.29 1.34 -10.25
CA ALA A 512 0.62 1.32 -11.57
C ALA A 512 1.12 0.18 -12.49
N GLY A 513 2.34 -0.31 -12.26
CA GLY A 513 2.96 -1.43 -12.98
C GLY A 513 2.52 -2.82 -12.51
N LEU A 514 2.02 -2.95 -11.27
CA LEU A 514 1.51 -4.20 -10.70
C LEU A 514 0.17 -4.64 -11.34
N LYS A 515 0.20 -5.04 -12.61
CA LYS A 515 -0.92 -5.63 -13.32
C LYS A 515 -0.92 -7.15 -13.19
N PRO A 516 -2.09 -7.82 -13.17
CA PRO A 516 -2.16 -9.28 -13.16
C PRO A 516 -1.40 -9.87 -14.34
N LYS A 517 -0.54 -10.87 -14.10
CA LYS A 517 0.08 -11.65 -15.19
C LYS A 517 -0.95 -12.63 -15.78
N GLU A 518 -0.76 -13.01 -17.04
CA GLU A 518 -1.62 -14.01 -17.69
C GLU A 518 -1.55 -15.35 -16.92
N GLY A 519 -2.73 -15.88 -16.56
CA GLY A 519 -2.86 -17.09 -15.74
C GLY A 519 -2.75 -16.89 -14.22
N GLU A 520 -2.48 -15.67 -13.73
CA GLU A 520 -2.39 -15.38 -12.30
C GLU A 520 -3.79 -15.24 -11.67
N VAL A 521 -4.07 -16.04 -10.63
CA VAL A 521 -5.35 -16.01 -9.90
C VAL A 521 -5.35 -14.82 -8.94
N THR A 522 -6.03 -13.75 -9.32
CA THR A 522 -6.23 -12.55 -8.50
C THR A 522 -7.68 -12.43 -8.05
N SER A 523 -7.92 -11.80 -6.89
CA SER A 523 -9.28 -11.60 -6.39
C SER A 523 -9.92 -10.33 -6.97
N GLN A 524 -11.24 -10.34 -7.14
CA GLN A 524 -12.01 -9.23 -7.69
C GLN A 524 -12.88 -8.57 -6.62
N PRO A 525 -13.11 -7.23 -6.65
CA PRO A 525 -13.85 -6.53 -5.60
C PRO A 525 -15.22 -7.14 -5.25
N TRP A 526 -15.97 -7.62 -6.25
CA TRP A 526 -17.28 -8.26 -6.05
C TRP A 526 -17.22 -9.57 -5.23
N GLN A 527 -16.09 -10.27 -5.24
CA GLN A 527 -15.92 -11.55 -4.55
C GLN A 527 -15.84 -11.37 -3.03
N TRP A 528 -15.41 -10.20 -2.56
CA TRP A 528 -15.08 -10.01 -1.15
C TRP A 528 -16.34 -10.00 -0.26
N PRO A 529 -17.37 -9.14 -0.47
CA PRO A 529 -18.48 -9.04 0.48
C PRO A 529 -19.30 -10.32 0.65
N ILE A 530 -19.35 -11.16 -0.40
CA ILE A 530 -20.03 -12.46 -0.40
C ILE A 530 -19.14 -13.60 0.12
N ASN A 531 -17.87 -13.34 0.47
CA ASN A 531 -16.90 -14.32 0.94
C ASN A 531 -16.66 -15.46 -0.09
N TYR A 532 -16.60 -15.13 -1.39
CA TYR A 532 -16.65 -16.11 -2.49
C TYR A 532 -15.47 -17.09 -2.50
N ARG A 533 -14.24 -16.57 -2.37
CA ARG A 533 -13.01 -17.36 -2.34
C ARG A 533 -12.05 -16.73 -1.34
N GLY A 534 -11.54 -17.55 -0.43
CA GLY A 534 -10.51 -17.14 0.53
C GLY A 534 -9.10 -17.21 -0.06
N GLN A 535 -8.10 -17.18 0.81
CA GLN A 535 -6.69 -17.17 0.41
C GLN A 535 -5.86 -18.09 1.29
N PHE A 536 -5.05 -18.96 0.69
CA PHE A 536 -4.09 -19.79 1.42
C PHE A 536 -3.04 -18.92 2.11
N PHE A 537 -2.84 -19.14 3.40
CA PHE A 537 -1.84 -18.45 4.21
C PHE A 537 -0.62 -19.31 4.51
N SER A 538 -0.71 -20.65 4.44
CA SER A 538 0.39 -21.54 4.82
C SER A 538 0.41 -22.86 4.04
N GLY A 539 1.45 -23.67 4.28
CA GLY A 539 1.77 -24.88 3.51
C GLY A 539 0.98 -26.15 3.90
N SER A 540 1.28 -27.25 3.21
CA SER A 540 0.45 -28.48 3.18
C SER A 540 0.29 -29.25 4.49
N GLY A 541 1.23 -29.15 5.44
CA GLY A 541 1.19 -29.91 6.70
C GLY A 541 0.27 -29.32 7.78
N HIS A 542 0.35 -28.00 7.99
CA HIS A 542 -0.52 -27.27 8.92
C HIS A 542 -1.05 -26.03 8.20
N ARG A 543 -2.34 -26.08 7.82
CA ARG A 543 -2.95 -25.16 6.85
C ARG A 543 -3.70 -24.03 7.55
N ILE A 544 -3.40 -22.81 7.17
CA ILE A 544 -4.10 -21.57 7.53
C ILE A 544 -4.78 -21.05 6.26
N TYR A 545 -6.05 -20.68 6.36
CA TYR A 545 -6.82 -20.19 5.22
C TYR A 545 -7.59 -18.92 5.61
N LEU A 546 -7.23 -17.80 4.99
CA LEU A 546 -7.91 -16.52 5.18
C LEU A 546 -9.26 -16.56 4.48
N LEU A 547 -10.32 -16.77 5.27
CA LEU A 547 -11.71 -16.63 4.88
C LEU A 547 -12.44 -15.84 5.97
N GLY A 548 -13.44 -15.04 5.60
CA GLY A 548 -14.32 -14.42 6.58
C GLY A 548 -15.15 -15.47 7.35
N ASN A 549 -15.61 -15.17 8.56
CA ASN A 549 -16.69 -15.95 9.17
C ASN A 549 -17.96 -15.69 8.33
N PRO A 550 -18.49 -16.67 7.58
CA PRO A 550 -19.58 -16.43 6.62
C PRO A 550 -20.84 -15.91 7.29
N VAL A 551 -21.11 -16.30 8.54
CA VAL A 551 -22.25 -15.77 9.32
C VAL A 551 -22.10 -14.27 9.54
N VAL A 552 -20.91 -13.80 9.94
CA VAL A 552 -20.62 -12.38 10.15
C VAL A 552 -20.66 -11.62 8.81
N TRP A 553 -20.03 -12.14 7.77
CA TRP A 553 -19.91 -11.46 6.47
C TRP A 553 -21.24 -11.36 5.74
N TRP A 554 -22.04 -12.43 5.71
CA TRP A 554 -23.37 -12.38 5.08
C TRP A 554 -24.37 -11.57 5.91
N THR A 555 -24.31 -11.61 7.24
CA THR A 555 -25.09 -10.68 8.09
C THR A 555 -24.73 -9.24 7.77
N ASN A 556 -23.43 -8.91 7.71
CA ASN A 556 -22.94 -7.58 7.32
C ASN A 556 -23.44 -7.14 5.94
N LEU A 557 -23.44 -8.04 4.95
CA LEU A 557 -23.93 -7.78 3.60
C LEU A 557 -25.46 -7.52 3.57
N ILE A 558 -26.24 -8.32 4.29
CA ILE A 558 -27.69 -8.11 4.45
C ILE A 558 -27.95 -6.75 5.12
N PHE A 559 -27.20 -6.42 6.17
CA PHE A 559 -27.38 -5.17 6.92
C PHE A 559 -26.96 -3.92 6.13
N LEU A 560 -26.06 -4.01 5.15
CA LEU A 560 -25.81 -2.93 4.18
C LEU A 560 -27.05 -2.62 3.31
N VAL A 561 -27.76 -3.66 2.85
CA VAL A 561 -29.01 -3.51 2.07
C VAL A 561 -30.15 -2.99 2.96
N VAL A 562 -30.31 -3.55 4.15
CA VAL A 562 -31.31 -3.13 5.13
C VAL A 562 -31.07 -1.69 5.58
N PHE A 563 -29.80 -1.25 5.75
CA PHE A 563 -29.47 0.14 6.01
C PHE A 563 -29.98 1.07 4.90
N PHE A 564 -29.73 0.75 3.63
CA PHE A 564 -30.18 1.58 2.51
C PHE A 564 -31.70 1.74 2.51
N ILE A 565 -32.45 0.65 2.69
CA ILE A 565 -33.91 0.65 2.77
C ILE A 565 -34.40 1.52 3.94
N ILE A 566 -33.86 1.30 5.14
CA ILE A 566 -34.24 2.05 6.36
C ILE A 566 -33.90 3.54 6.22
N TYR A 567 -32.74 3.87 5.66
CA TYR A 567 -32.30 5.25 5.47
C TYR A 567 -33.21 5.99 4.47
N VAL A 568 -33.56 5.37 3.35
CA VAL A 568 -34.50 5.93 2.36
C VAL A 568 -35.89 6.10 2.96
N ILE A 569 -36.41 5.09 3.67
CA ILE A 569 -37.73 5.18 4.33
C ILE A 569 -37.76 6.31 5.37
N ASN A 570 -36.73 6.45 6.20
CA ASN A 570 -36.67 7.53 7.18
C ASN A 570 -36.50 8.90 6.52
N SER A 571 -35.69 9.02 5.46
CA SER A 571 -35.56 10.27 4.68
C SER A 571 -36.90 10.72 4.09
N ILE A 572 -37.70 9.79 3.55
CA ILE A 572 -39.05 10.07 3.05
C ILE A 572 -40.01 10.43 4.18
N LYS A 573 -39.93 9.75 5.34
CA LYS A 573 -40.73 10.08 6.53
C LYS A 573 -40.41 11.48 7.06
N GLU A 574 -39.14 11.85 7.17
CA GLU A 574 -38.69 13.19 7.58
C GLU A 574 -39.21 14.25 6.61
N LYS A 575 -39.01 14.08 5.29
CA LYS A 575 -39.50 15.05 4.29
C LYS A 575 -41.02 15.18 4.25
N ARG A 576 -41.77 14.10 4.50
CA ARG A 576 -43.23 14.16 4.67
C ARG A 576 -43.62 14.85 5.98
N ALA A 577 -42.91 14.60 7.08
CA ALA A 577 -43.17 15.26 8.36
C ALA A 577 -42.97 16.78 8.23
N GLU A 578 -41.88 17.23 7.61
CA GLU A 578 -41.63 18.64 7.27
C GLU A 578 -42.78 19.22 6.43
N ALA A 579 -43.16 18.57 5.32
CA ALA A 579 -44.21 19.04 4.43
C ALA A 579 -45.61 19.12 5.09
N PHE A 580 -45.89 18.28 6.09
CA PHE A 580 -47.14 18.29 6.86
C PHE A 580 -47.03 19.04 8.20
N GLY A 581 -45.95 19.79 8.44
CA GLY A 581 -45.75 20.56 9.68
C GLY A 581 -45.68 19.70 10.96
N ARG A 582 -45.40 18.40 10.83
CA ARG A 582 -45.29 17.48 11.97
C ARG A 582 -43.89 17.59 12.59
N PRO A 583 -43.76 17.66 13.92
CA PRO A 583 -42.45 17.69 14.56
C PRO A 583 -41.67 16.41 14.26
N ILE A 584 -40.44 16.54 13.76
CA ILE A 584 -39.51 15.42 13.61
C ILE A 584 -39.05 15.03 15.02
N PRO A 585 -39.23 13.76 15.46
CA PRO A 585 -38.77 13.34 16.78
C PRO A 585 -37.25 13.38 16.86
N ASP A 586 -36.70 14.27 17.69
CA ASP A 586 -35.27 14.27 18.00
C ASP A 586 -34.99 13.30 19.16
N GLY A 587 -34.18 12.28 18.91
CA GLY A 587 -34.08 11.13 19.82
C GLY A 587 -32.96 10.16 19.48
N PRO A 588 -32.76 9.12 20.31
CA PRO A 588 -31.64 8.18 20.16
C PRO A 588 -31.65 7.44 18.82
N GLU A 589 -32.83 7.17 18.25
CA GLU A 589 -32.99 6.56 16.93
C GLU A 589 -32.35 7.38 15.80
N ARG A 590 -32.49 8.71 15.85
CA ARG A 590 -31.87 9.62 14.87
C ARG A 590 -30.34 9.65 15.00
N SER A 591 -29.85 9.60 16.24
CA SER A 591 -28.40 9.49 16.51
C SER A 591 -27.81 8.17 16.01
N LEU A 592 -28.52 7.06 16.22
CA LEU A 592 -28.16 5.75 15.67
C LEU A 592 -28.15 5.75 14.14
N LEU A 593 -29.17 6.31 13.47
CA LEU A 593 -29.18 6.41 12.00
C LEU A 593 -28.08 7.33 11.45
N ASN A 594 -27.74 8.42 12.14
CA ASN A 594 -26.61 9.27 11.75
C ASN A 594 -25.27 8.52 11.87
N ALA A 595 -25.08 7.80 12.98
CA ALA A 595 -23.91 6.95 13.20
C ALA A 595 -23.80 5.85 12.13
N ALA A 596 -24.90 5.17 11.81
CA ALA A 596 -24.99 4.20 10.72
C ALA A 596 -24.63 4.83 9.37
N GLY A 597 -25.13 6.04 9.07
CA GLY A 597 -24.77 6.80 7.87
C GLY A 597 -23.27 7.05 7.75
N TRP A 598 -22.59 7.43 8.83
CA TRP A 598 -21.13 7.58 8.81
C TRP A 598 -20.39 6.25 8.69
N SER A 599 -20.87 5.16 9.30
CA SER A 599 -20.32 3.83 9.05
C SER A 599 -20.46 3.41 7.58
N PHE A 600 -21.61 3.69 6.95
CA PHE A 600 -21.81 3.41 5.52
C PHE A 600 -20.90 4.25 4.61
N VAL A 601 -20.72 5.55 4.88
CA VAL A 601 -19.75 6.39 4.15
C VAL A 601 -18.33 5.85 4.30
N GLY A 602 -17.95 5.41 5.51
CA GLY A 602 -16.66 4.76 5.75
C GLY A 602 -16.48 3.48 4.91
N TRP A 603 -17.50 2.61 4.87
CA TRP A 603 -17.51 1.41 4.03
C TRP A 603 -17.37 1.75 2.54
N VAL A 604 -18.17 2.69 2.03
CA VAL A 604 -18.12 3.14 0.62
C VAL A 604 -16.71 3.59 0.24
N LEU A 605 -16.08 4.46 1.05
CA LEU A 605 -14.74 4.98 0.78
C LEU A 605 -13.65 3.92 0.82
N HIS A 606 -13.82 2.84 1.59
CA HIS A 606 -12.85 1.76 1.71
C HIS A 606 -13.17 0.55 0.81
N TYR A 607 -14.22 0.61 -0.01
CA TYR A 607 -14.61 -0.47 -0.91
C TYR A 607 -14.75 -0.02 -2.38
N VAL A 608 -15.52 1.03 -2.64
CA VAL A 608 -15.85 1.48 -4.01
C VAL A 608 -14.60 1.86 -4.84
N PRO A 609 -13.57 2.54 -4.30
CA PRO A 609 -12.38 2.87 -5.09
C PRO A 609 -11.66 1.66 -5.70
N PHE A 610 -11.75 0.47 -5.10
CA PHE A 610 -11.11 -0.74 -5.64
C PHE A 610 -11.72 -1.20 -6.96
N TRP A 611 -12.97 -0.85 -7.26
CA TRP A 611 -13.60 -1.13 -8.57
C TRP A 611 -12.98 -0.34 -9.72
N ALA A 612 -12.32 0.78 -9.43
CA ALA A 612 -11.63 1.61 -10.43
C ALA A 612 -10.12 1.28 -10.55
N MET A 613 -9.59 0.35 -9.75
CA MET A 613 -8.15 0.03 -9.73
C MET A 613 -7.80 -1.09 -10.72
N GLY A 614 -7.15 -0.74 -11.84
CA GLY A 614 -6.61 -1.69 -12.83
C GLY A 614 -5.29 -2.37 -12.43
N ARG A 615 -5.12 -2.75 -11.15
CA ARG A 615 -3.92 -3.40 -10.60
C ARG A 615 -4.28 -4.74 -9.92
N VAL A 616 -3.30 -5.54 -9.51
CA VAL A 616 -3.53 -6.77 -8.72
C VAL A 616 -4.22 -6.44 -7.39
N LEU A 617 -5.27 -7.19 -7.06
CA LEU A 617 -6.03 -7.06 -5.81
C LEU A 617 -6.23 -8.42 -5.11
N TYR A 618 -6.23 -8.38 -3.78
CA TYR A 618 -6.33 -9.54 -2.89
C TYR A 618 -7.41 -9.36 -1.83
N PHE A 619 -7.96 -10.46 -1.32
CA PHE A 619 -9.08 -10.49 -0.37
C PHE A 619 -8.85 -9.62 0.89
N HIS A 620 -7.60 -9.51 1.35
CA HIS A 620 -7.24 -8.66 2.50
C HIS A 620 -7.58 -7.16 2.31
N HIS A 621 -7.73 -6.66 1.07
CA HIS A 621 -8.05 -5.26 0.80
C HIS A 621 -9.44 -4.84 1.30
N TYR A 622 -10.37 -5.78 1.53
CA TYR A 622 -11.71 -5.48 2.03
C TYR A 622 -11.77 -5.25 3.56
N PHE A 623 -10.74 -5.65 4.31
CA PHE A 623 -10.77 -5.65 5.78
C PHE A 623 -10.95 -4.26 6.41
N PRO A 624 -10.41 -3.15 5.85
CA PRO A 624 -10.78 -1.80 6.24
C PRO A 624 -12.29 -1.52 6.14
N ALA A 625 -12.94 -1.97 5.07
CA ALA A 625 -14.39 -1.83 4.89
C ALA A 625 -15.18 -2.77 5.83
N LEU A 626 -14.69 -3.97 6.13
CA LEU A 626 -15.31 -4.91 7.08
C LEU A 626 -15.47 -4.31 8.49
N VAL A 627 -14.50 -3.50 8.95
CA VAL A 627 -14.60 -2.77 10.23
C VAL A 627 -15.82 -1.86 10.23
N PHE A 628 -15.94 -1.00 9.22
CA PHE A 628 -17.09 -0.11 9.05
C PHE A 628 -18.43 -0.87 8.88
N SER A 629 -18.42 -1.99 8.16
CA SER A 629 -19.61 -2.82 7.95
C SER A 629 -20.09 -3.45 9.26
N SER A 630 -19.19 -3.94 10.10
CA SER A 630 -19.54 -4.55 11.38
C SER A 630 -20.02 -3.51 12.40
N MET A 631 -19.43 -2.31 12.37
CA MET A 631 -19.95 -1.14 13.11
C MET A 631 -21.38 -0.81 12.66
N LEU A 632 -21.64 -0.73 11.35
CA LEU A 632 -22.97 -0.46 10.79
C LEU A 632 -23.99 -1.50 11.28
N THR A 633 -23.67 -2.79 11.17
CA THR A 633 -24.53 -3.90 11.61
C THR A 633 -24.87 -3.79 13.08
N GLY A 634 -23.90 -3.53 13.96
CA GLY A 634 -24.16 -3.35 15.40
C GLY A 634 -25.11 -2.18 15.70
N ILE A 635 -24.86 -1.02 15.08
CA ILE A 635 -25.66 0.19 15.24
C ILE A 635 -27.10 -0.02 14.75
N LEU A 636 -27.26 -0.63 13.56
CA LEU A 636 -28.56 -0.85 12.95
C LEU A 636 -29.35 -1.97 13.63
N THR A 637 -28.67 -2.98 14.17
CA THR A 637 -29.31 -4.03 15.00
C THR A 637 -29.97 -3.40 16.22
N GLU A 638 -29.28 -2.51 16.93
CA GLU A 638 -29.88 -1.82 18.07
C GLU A 638 -31.07 -0.94 17.64
N TYR A 639 -30.93 -0.18 16.54
CA TYR A 639 -32.02 0.63 15.99
C TYR A 639 -33.26 -0.23 15.70
N LEU A 640 -33.09 -1.38 15.04
CA LEU A 640 -34.16 -2.33 14.74
C LEU A 640 -34.79 -2.92 15.99
N LEU A 641 -33.99 -3.39 16.96
CA LEU A 641 -34.50 -3.99 18.19
C LEU A 641 -35.24 -2.96 19.08
N ARG A 642 -34.80 -1.69 19.09
CA ARG A 642 -35.53 -0.59 19.75
C ARG A 642 -36.86 -0.30 19.04
N SER A 643 -36.85 -0.24 17.72
CA SER A 643 -38.04 0.02 16.90
C SER A 643 -39.07 -1.11 17.05
N ILE A 644 -38.67 -2.38 16.96
CA ILE A 644 -39.55 -3.53 17.20
C ILE A 644 -40.14 -3.46 18.62
N LYS A 645 -39.30 -3.16 19.63
CA LYS A 645 -39.74 -3.04 21.02
C LYS A 645 -40.76 -1.92 21.25
N SER A 646 -40.74 -0.82 20.48
CA SER A 646 -41.70 0.28 20.65
C SER A 646 -43.08 0.01 20.05
N TYR A 647 -43.21 -0.99 19.17
CA TYR A 647 -44.49 -1.47 18.63
C TYR A 647 -45.16 -2.58 19.46
N LEU A 648 -44.53 -3.06 20.52
CA LEU A 648 -44.98 -4.21 21.33
C LEU A 648 -45.37 -3.79 22.76
N SER A 649 -46.12 -4.65 23.47
CA SER A 649 -46.34 -4.46 24.91
C SER A 649 -45.02 -4.50 25.69
N PRO A 650 -44.88 -3.80 26.83
CA PRO A 650 -43.61 -3.66 27.53
C PRO A 650 -42.93 -5.00 27.89
N GLU A 651 -43.73 -5.99 28.29
CA GLU A 651 -43.30 -7.32 28.70
C GLU A 651 -42.84 -8.16 27.49
N LEU A 652 -43.66 -8.18 26.43
CA LEU A 652 -43.37 -8.93 25.20
C LEU A 652 -42.17 -8.31 24.46
N GLY A 653 -42.15 -6.98 24.32
CA GLY A 653 -41.06 -6.24 23.70
C GLY A 653 -39.74 -6.40 24.46
N ARG A 654 -39.76 -6.46 25.79
CA ARG A 654 -38.56 -6.79 26.59
C ARG A 654 -38.11 -8.23 26.38
N THR A 655 -39.04 -9.19 26.33
CA THR A 655 -38.73 -10.60 26.11
C THR A 655 -38.10 -10.83 24.75
N ILE A 656 -38.76 -10.36 23.68
CA ILE A 656 -38.26 -10.44 22.30
C ILE A 656 -36.89 -9.76 22.15
N TYR A 657 -36.68 -8.60 22.77
CA TYR A 657 -35.37 -7.91 22.76
C TYR A 657 -34.25 -8.79 23.34
N HIS A 658 -34.45 -9.36 24.53
CA HIS A 658 -33.43 -10.19 25.16
C HIS A 658 -33.22 -11.54 24.45
N CYS A 659 -34.29 -12.17 23.94
CA CYS A 659 -34.19 -13.39 23.14
C CYS A 659 -33.40 -13.14 21.83
N ALA A 660 -33.71 -12.07 21.10
CA ALA A 660 -33.00 -11.70 19.88
C ALA A 660 -31.51 -11.42 20.15
N MET A 661 -31.19 -10.67 21.21
CA MET A 661 -29.81 -10.46 21.63
C MET A 661 -29.08 -11.78 21.97
N GLY A 662 -29.73 -12.69 22.70
CA GLY A 662 -29.18 -14.00 23.02
C GLY A 662 -28.90 -14.85 21.78
N ILE A 663 -29.81 -14.85 20.81
CA ILE A 663 -29.66 -15.57 19.52
C ILE A 663 -28.49 -14.99 18.71
N ILE A 664 -28.39 -13.66 18.59
CA ILE A 664 -27.32 -13.00 17.84
C ILE A 664 -25.95 -13.34 18.45
N ILE A 665 -25.82 -13.25 19.78
CA ILE A 665 -24.57 -13.53 20.50
C ILE A 665 -24.19 -15.01 20.36
N SER A 666 -25.11 -15.92 20.66
CA SER A 666 -24.84 -17.37 20.59
C SER A 666 -24.48 -17.82 19.18
N THR A 667 -25.19 -17.37 18.15
CA THR A 667 -24.90 -17.68 16.75
C THR A 667 -23.53 -17.13 16.30
N THR A 668 -23.19 -15.92 16.74
CA THR A 668 -21.89 -15.27 16.44
C THR A 668 -20.72 -16.01 17.09
N VAL A 669 -20.86 -16.41 18.37
CA VAL A 669 -19.81 -17.16 19.10
C VAL A 669 -19.70 -18.61 18.60
N TYR A 670 -20.83 -19.27 18.30
CA TYR A 670 -20.84 -20.64 17.79
C TYR A 670 -20.25 -20.74 16.38
N SER A 671 -20.57 -19.79 15.49
CA SER A 671 -19.93 -19.73 14.16
C SER A 671 -18.43 -19.46 14.26
N PHE A 672 -17.98 -18.60 15.18
CA PHE A 672 -16.54 -18.44 15.44
C PHE A 672 -15.90 -19.75 15.88
N TYR A 673 -16.50 -20.49 16.81
CA TYR A 673 -15.98 -21.79 17.24
C TYR A 673 -15.82 -22.76 16.06
N LEU A 674 -16.88 -22.93 15.23
CA LEU A 674 -16.86 -23.81 14.06
C LEU A 674 -15.76 -23.45 13.05
N PHE A 675 -15.63 -22.16 12.70
CA PHE A 675 -14.67 -21.71 11.70
C PHE A 675 -13.27 -21.37 12.26
N SER A 676 -13.09 -21.43 13.59
CA SER A 676 -11.80 -21.11 14.24
C SER A 676 -10.59 -21.94 13.76
N PRO A 677 -10.72 -23.21 13.30
CA PRO A 677 -9.60 -23.95 12.72
C PRO A 677 -9.02 -23.29 11.45
N LEU A 678 -9.80 -22.49 10.70
CA LEU A 678 -9.26 -21.75 9.54
C LEU A 678 -8.14 -20.78 9.95
N ALA A 679 -8.25 -20.22 11.16
CA ALA A 679 -7.35 -19.23 11.72
C ALA A 679 -6.26 -19.83 12.61
N TYR A 680 -6.61 -20.74 13.52
CA TYR A 680 -5.67 -21.41 14.42
C TYR A 680 -4.96 -22.61 13.77
N GLY A 681 -5.42 -23.02 12.59
CA GLY A 681 -4.79 -23.99 11.72
C GLY A 681 -5.46 -25.36 11.70
N MET A 682 -5.49 -25.95 10.51
CA MET A 682 -6.04 -27.26 10.20
C MET A 682 -4.92 -28.27 9.96
N SER A 683 -5.26 -29.56 10.13
CA SER A 683 -4.42 -30.71 9.79
C SER A 683 -5.31 -31.83 9.23
N GLY A 684 -4.75 -32.70 8.40
CA GLY A 684 -5.47 -33.83 7.78
C GLY A 684 -6.05 -33.51 6.39
N PRO A 685 -7.05 -34.27 5.93
CA PRO A 685 -7.69 -34.12 4.61
C PRO A 685 -8.21 -32.70 4.30
N LEU A 686 -8.27 -32.32 3.02
CA LEU A 686 -8.90 -31.07 2.57
C LEU A 686 -10.43 -31.16 2.71
N ALA A 687 -11.12 -30.02 2.89
CA ALA A 687 -12.57 -29.98 3.15
C ALA A 687 -13.44 -30.46 1.98
N HIS A 688 -12.86 -30.74 0.81
CA HIS A 688 -13.56 -31.43 -0.29
C HIS A 688 -13.59 -32.96 -0.12
N GLU A 689 -12.76 -33.52 0.77
CA GLU A 689 -12.72 -34.96 1.03
C GLU A 689 -13.78 -35.35 2.08
N PRO A 690 -14.60 -36.40 1.84
CA PRO A 690 -15.68 -36.78 2.77
C PRO A 690 -15.23 -37.21 4.18
N ASN A 691 -13.95 -37.58 4.34
CA ASN A 691 -13.32 -37.94 5.61
C ASN A 691 -12.79 -36.71 6.39
N SER A 692 -12.85 -35.50 5.82
CA SER A 692 -12.37 -34.28 6.47
C SER A 692 -13.35 -33.81 7.54
N THR A 693 -12.83 -33.46 8.71
CA THR A 693 -13.59 -32.81 9.79
C THR A 693 -14.13 -31.43 9.39
N MET A 694 -13.56 -30.82 8.34
CA MET A 694 -13.96 -29.53 7.80
C MET A 694 -14.97 -29.63 6.65
N SER A 695 -15.33 -30.84 6.21
CA SER A 695 -16.21 -31.06 5.04
C SER A 695 -17.58 -30.39 5.17
N GLY A 696 -18.26 -30.54 6.31
CA GLY A 696 -19.53 -29.88 6.60
C GLY A 696 -19.48 -28.35 6.74
N LEU A 697 -18.28 -27.76 6.73
CA LEU A 697 -18.06 -26.31 6.77
C LEU A 697 -17.77 -25.71 5.38
N LYS A 698 -17.61 -26.53 4.34
CA LYS A 698 -17.48 -26.07 2.95
C LYS A 698 -18.86 -25.70 2.37
N TRP A 699 -19.32 -24.49 2.66
CA TRP A 699 -20.65 -24.02 2.21
C TRP A 699 -20.66 -23.49 0.76
N LEU A 700 -19.51 -23.13 0.20
CA LEU A 700 -19.35 -22.78 -1.22
C LEU A 700 -18.32 -23.70 -1.87
N GLU A 701 -18.58 -24.13 -3.12
CA GLU A 701 -17.67 -24.98 -3.90
C GLU A 701 -16.28 -24.33 -4.10
N SER A 702 -16.26 -23.01 -4.19
CA SER A 702 -15.08 -22.14 -4.34
C SER A 702 -14.23 -21.98 -3.08
N TRP A 703 -14.58 -22.62 -1.96
CA TRP A 703 -13.73 -22.68 -0.76
C TRP A 703 -12.80 -23.89 -0.81
N GLU A 704 -11.51 -23.67 -0.53
CA GLU A 704 -10.43 -24.60 -0.90
C GLU A 704 -9.59 -25.09 0.30
N PHE A 705 -10.07 -24.91 1.55
CA PHE A 705 -9.36 -25.21 2.80
C PHE A 705 -9.25 -26.70 3.19
#